data_AF-A0A9D8YR98-F1
#
_entry.id   AF-A0A9D8YR98-F1
#
_cell.length_a   1.000
_cell.length_b   1.000
_cell.length_c   1.000
_cell.angle_alpha   90.00
_cell.angle_beta   90.00
_cell.angle_gamma   90.00
#
_symmetry.space_group_name_H-M   'P 1'
#
loop_
_entity.id
_entity.type
_entity.pdbx_description
1 polymer ?
#
loop_
_entity_poly.entity_id
_entity_poly.type
_entity_poly.pdbx_seq_one_letter_code
_entity_poly.pdbx_strand_id
1 'polypeptide(L)'
;MSAPSRSPSGFLPILVLLGLFMSTSPDARAQDADHVIVVSVDGLSPAMIQAAGPDLLPGFWRMRTEGAYTFNARTDPDYTITLPNHTGMLTGRFTADVDGHGYTDNVDPQPGETLHSNHGSYVTSVFDVVHDAGGRTGLFATKTKFSLFDTSYDAANGAPAANGADKLDVYAFRRSSSSLLEAFLDAGETQPFTFAMLHLAEPDIVGHIRTWEIDNTSSYSMAVRLADHLVSDLLDLAESHPVYGGRTTVIVTSDHGGSDIGHFEILNPDHFTVPFLAWGAGVDSGVDLYTINSTRTDPGSSHVTRQASAATPPVFNLDAANLSLALLGLPAVPGSLVNANQDLLLSSSGAPPPPPPPPPPPPPTGTVTVVLQDSGTYNGARDTKLRSTDPTTNYGASVQLEADGSPLFRTLFGWDLGPVPPEATIVSASVIFDITNLSGSLYGLYPLTTGWNEAQATWLQATDTQPWATPGAGGGDRLPTAVAEFVPNGLGSRTVDLNASGIATLQAWNANPALNHGFVLDVAASGTDGVDINSREVGSVASRPALSITYTLDGTDPVNLPPQALMDVITQSPAVDVATEFSATRSFDPDGTIVSYEWDFGDGTTGTGETTSHVYSAIGQFPVTLTVTDDGGRSSTASRLVSVLGAVVERASFQRGVDGYAGVADTKIKSDAATTAFGSAVDMEMDGEPDYGVLMRWDLSSVPSGVTVLGASLEMEVFNTSQATYELYAVSTPWAEADATWLQATAGQAWPAPGAATEGSEVIGRLSARTTGRMTVSLNAAGTALVQSWIDNPAANQGFMIRDYDGATDGVDFFSSEAPTIGDRPTFHVDYTSNAASTGRIQISSDDGSPVSLLPATPSMAQLVGELVSAPAALDPGRTGAEREYRVVVGSSQTAALVVPVADSVQVDRSRMALDRVALESGEAWAVYAQTLGVGTASLDVPASGRLFVTDVSATASTSIDVVAQAENTRLRAFPNPFGAQLMVQYPQDAALELVDMLGRTVARAELKGGTADLSTQHLPAGTYVLRVNGTRDALVVTKGR
;
A
#
# COMPACT_ATOMS: atom_id res chain seq x y z
N MET A 1 -72.51 17.04 -58.67
CA MET A 1 -73.04 18.38 -58.31
C MET A 1 -71.89 19.13 -57.65
N SER A 2 -71.07 19.88 -58.38
CA SER A 2 -71.29 21.27 -58.87
C SER A 2 -71.26 22.31 -57.75
N ALA A 3 -70.22 23.15 -57.77
CA ALA A 3 -70.07 24.43 -57.08
C ALA A 3 -71.30 25.36 -57.28
N PRO A 4 -71.47 26.44 -56.49
CA PRO A 4 -70.80 27.73 -56.82
C PRO A 4 -70.53 28.76 -55.66
N SER A 5 -69.66 29.75 -55.96
CA SER A 5 -69.59 31.23 -55.64
C SER A 5 -70.04 31.82 -54.28
N ARG A 6 -69.55 32.96 -53.70
CA ARG A 6 -68.55 34.04 -53.98
C ARG A 6 -68.48 35.04 -52.77
N SER A 7 -67.30 35.65 -52.50
CA SER A 7 -66.98 37.07 -52.10
C SER A 7 -67.42 37.73 -50.75
N PRO A 8 -66.76 38.82 -50.22
CA PRO A 8 -65.53 39.55 -50.65
C PRO A 8 -64.40 39.87 -49.59
N SER A 9 -63.14 39.96 -50.08
CA SER A 9 -61.93 40.82 -49.78
C SER A 9 -61.29 40.98 -48.37
N GLY A 10 -60.02 40.62 -48.04
CA GLY A 10 -58.93 39.85 -48.69
C GLY A 10 -57.51 40.12 -48.08
N PHE A 11 -57.02 39.24 -47.19
CA PHE A 11 -55.70 39.27 -46.48
C PHE A 11 -54.60 38.51 -47.25
N LEU A 12 -53.33 38.96 -47.23
CA LEU A 12 -52.18 38.22 -47.77
C LEU A 12 -50.82 38.61 -47.13
N PRO A 13 -49.98 37.62 -46.75
CA PRO A 13 -48.52 37.75 -46.53
C PRO A 13 -47.72 36.86 -47.50
N ILE A 14 -46.59 37.33 -48.08
CA ILE A 14 -45.64 36.50 -48.86
C ILE A 14 -44.16 36.93 -48.68
N LEU A 15 -43.39 35.95 -48.18
CA LEU A 15 -41.97 35.55 -48.37
C LEU A 15 -40.80 36.55 -48.35
N VAL A 16 -39.92 36.37 -47.35
CA VAL A 16 -38.46 36.49 -47.48
C VAL A 16 -37.83 35.19 -46.97
N LEU A 17 -36.91 34.61 -47.75
CA LEU A 17 -36.25 33.32 -47.52
C LEU A 17 -35.56 33.26 -46.15
N LEU A 18 -35.92 32.26 -45.33
CA LEU A 18 -35.05 31.75 -44.27
C LEU A 18 -34.03 30.81 -44.91
N GLY A 19 -32.82 31.29 -45.16
CA GLY A 19 -31.66 30.43 -45.32
C GLY A 19 -31.22 30.00 -43.92
N LEU A 20 -31.53 28.77 -43.52
CA LEU A 20 -30.82 28.10 -42.43
C LEU A 20 -29.35 28.01 -42.86
N PHE A 21 -28.49 28.88 -42.31
CA PHE A 21 -27.08 28.57 -42.22
C PHE A 21 -26.95 27.50 -41.13
N MET A 22 -27.06 26.23 -41.53
CA MET A 22 -26.36 25.18 -40.81
C MET A 22 -24.88 25.50 -41.00
N SER A 23 -24.30 26.15 -40.00
CA SER A 23 -22.86 26.11 -39.76
C SER A 23 -22.54 24.64 -39.53
N THR A 24 -22.02 23.97 -40.55
CA THR A 24 -21.34 22.68 -40.40
C THR A 24 -20.16 22.94 -39.48
N SER A 25 -20.32 22.63 -38.20
CA SER A 25 -19.19 22.36 -37.31
C SER A 25 -18.27 21.37 -38.02
N PRO A 26 -16.94 21.53 -37.95
CA PRO A 26 -16.04 20.52 -38.51
C PRO A 26 -16.40 19.16 -37.91
N ASP A 27 -16.52 18.16 -38.77
CA ASP A 27 -17.02 16.83 -38.44
C ASP A 27 -16.43 16.32 -37.12
N ALA A 28 -17.25 16.25 -36.06
CA ALA A 28 -16.84 15.65 -34.81
C ALA A 28 -16.56 14.16 -35.05
N ARG A 29 -15.34 13.72 -34.74
CA ARG A 29 -14.97 12.30 -34.79
C ARG A 29 -15.92 11.52 -33.85
N ALA A 30 -16.37 10.36 -34.30
CA ALA A 30 -17.23 9.51 -33.48
C ALA A 30 -16.48 9.04 -32.22
N GLN A 31 -17.20 9.00 -31.10
CA GLN A 31 -16.65 8.60 -29.79
C GLN A 31 -16.18 7.14 -29.84
N ASP A 32 -14.92 6.91 -29.50
CA ASP A 32 -14.25 5.62 -29.52
C ASP A 32 -14.16 4.99 -28.10
N ALA A 33 -14.25 5.82 -27.04
CA ALA A 33 -14.23 5.40 -25.63
C ALA A 33 -15.13 6.28 -24.74
N ASP A 34 -15.62 5.75 -23.62
CA ASP A 34 -16.36 6.50 -22.60
C ASP A 34 -15.47 7.02 -21.47
N HIS A 35 -14.33 6.37 -21.28
CA HIS A 35 -13.36 6.69 -20.24
C HIS A 35 -11.96 6.71 -20.84
N VAL A 36 -11.17 7.72 -20.49
CA VAL A 36 -9.75 7.77 -20.85
C VAL A 36 -8.91 7.95 -19.59
N ILE A 37 -7.96 7.04 -19.38
CA ILE A 37 -7.02 7.07 -18.26
C ILE A 37 -5.63 7.31 -18.85
N VAL A 38 -5.02 8.44 -18.52
CA VAL A 38 -3.63 8.76 -18.90
C VAL A 38 -2.72 8.48 -17.72
N VAL A 39 -1.73 7.62 -17.91
CA VAL A 39 -0.70 7.31 -16.92
C VAL A 39 0.62 7.92 -17.39
N SER A 40 1.10 8.89 -16.65
CA SER A 40 2.45 9.43 -16.81
C SER A 40 3.38 8.76 -15.81
N VAL A 41 4.32 7.95 -16.32
CA VAL A 41 5.34 7.32 -15.51
C VAL A 41 6.58 8.21 -15.55
N ASP A 42 6.79 8.99 -14.50
CA ASP A 42 7.83 10.02 -14.41
C ASP A 42 9.23 9.41 -14.58
N GLY A 43 9.98 9.90 -15.56
CA GLY A 43 11.33 9.42 -15.85
C GLY A 43 11.39 8.02 -16.49
N LEU A 44 10.33 7.51 -17.12
CA LEU A 44 10.32 6.19 -17.77
C LEU A 44 11.06 6.17 -19.12
N SER A 45 12.09 5.34 -19.22
CA SER A 45 12.87 5.10 -20.43
C SER A 45 12.28 3.94 -21.26
N PRO A 46 12.03 4.14 -22.57
CA PRO A 46 11.57 3.05 -23.44
C PRO A 46 12.65 1.98 -23.65
N ALA A 47 13.93 2.32 -23.45
CA ALA A 47 15.02 1.36 -23.51
C ALA A 47 14.96 0.36 -22.34
N MET A 48 14.50 0.80 -21.16
CA MET A 48 14.29 -0.10 -20.01
C MET A 48 13.17 -1.10 -20.28
N ILE A 49 12.08 -0.68 -20.92
CA ILE A 49 10.97 -1.58 -21.29
C ILE A 49 11.46 -2.68 -22.24
N GLN A 50 12.25 -2.28 -23.24
CA GLN A 50 12.82 -3.19 -24.23
C GLN A 50 13.87 -4.14 -23.63
N ALA A 51 14.71 -3.65 -22.71
CA ALA A 51 15.75 -4.44 -22.07
C ALA A 51 15.21 -5.48 -21.08
N ALA A 52 14.14 -5.15 -20.35
CA ALA A 52 13.53 -6.04 -19.37
C ALA A 52 12.70 -7.17 -20.00
N GLY A 53 12.02 -6.89 -21.11
CA GLY A 53 11.21 -7.88 -21.80
C GLY A 53 9.89 -8.24 -21.07
N PRO A 54 9.05 -9.08 -21.72
CA PRO A 54 7.69 -9.38 -21.25
C PRO A 54 7.63 -10.16 -19.94
N ASP A 55 8.68 -10.93 -19.60
CA ASP A 55 8.72 -11.70 -18.35
C ASP A 55 8.83 -10.79 -17.12
N LEU A 56 9.46 -9.61 -17.28
CA LEU A 56 9.72 -8.69 -16.18
C LEU A 56 8.76 -7.50 -16.16
N LEU A 57 8.24 -7.11 -17.33
CA LEU A 57 7.32 -5.98 -17.50
C LEU A 57 6.07 -6.41 -18.31
N PRO A 58 5.30 -7.39 -17.80
CA PRO A 58 4.15 -7.93 -18.54
C PRO A 58 3.10 -6.87 -18.90
N GLY A 59 2.88 -5.83 -18.09
CA GLY A 59 1.88 -4.79 -18.35
C GLY A 59 2.22 -3.94 -19.58
N PHE A 60 3.43 -3.38 -19.62
CA PHE A 60 3.91 -2.59 -20.76
C PHE A 60 4.02 -3.42 -22.03
N TRP A 61 4.43 -4.69 -21.91
CA TRP A 61 4.49 -5.58 -23.07
C TRP A 61 3.10 -5.98 -23.57
N ARG A 62 2.13 -6.14 -22.67
CA ARG A 62 0.72 -6.32 -23.03
C ARG A 62 0.19 -5.12 -23.81
N MET A 63 0.43 -3.89 -23.34
CA MET A 63 0.06 -2.70 -24.11
C MET A 63 0.71 -2.65 -25.49
N ARG A 64 1.95 -3.12 -25.61
CA ARG A 64 2.65 -3.22 -26.90
C ARG A 64 2.03 -4.27 -27.83
N THR A 65 1.69 -5.46 -27.31
CA THR A 65 1.22 -6.59 -28.14
C THR A 65 -0.26 -6.51 -28.46
N GLU A 66 -1.04 -5.96 -27.54
CA GLU A 66 -2.51 -5.91 -27.62
C GLU A 66 -3.03 -4.50 -27.92
N GLY A 67 -2.15 -3.50 -27.97
CA GLY A 67 -2.52 -2.11 -28.23
C GLY A 67 -1.68 -1.46 -29.33
N ALA A 68 -1.75 -0.13 -29.39
CA ALA A 68 -1.01 0.71 -30.32
C ALA A 68 0.17 1.36 -29.60
N TYR A 69 1.37 1.31 -30.18
CA TYR A 69 2.56 1.76 -29.48
C TYR A 69 3.59 2.45 -30.36
N THR A 70 4.43 3.26 -29.73
CA THR A 70 5.79 3.53 -30.19
C THR A 70 6.72 3.65 -28.99
N PHE A 71 7.94 3.14 -29.13
CA PHE A 71 9.02 3.38 -28.17
C PHE A 71 9.90 4.57 -28.55
N ASN A 72 9.51 5.32 -29.57
CA ASN A 72 10.28 6.44 -30.10
C ASN A 72 9.44 7.72 -30.22
N ALA A 73 8.64 8.01 -29.19
CA ALA A 73 7.97 9.29 -29.04
C ALA A 73 8.96 10.36 -28.51
N ARG A 74 8.53 11.61 -28.49
CA ARG A 74 9.31 12.76 -28.03
C ARG A 74 8.63 13.50 -26.88
N THR A 75 9.46 14.01 -25.97
CA THR A 75 9.04 15.06 -25.02
C THR A 75 8.79 16.37 -25.74
N ASP A 76 8.43 17.41 -25.00
CA ASP A 76 8.57 18.79 -25.49
C ASP A 76 9.99 19.01 -26.06
N PRO A 77 10.13 19.63 -27.25
CA PRO A 77 11.44 19.87 -27.88
C PRO A 77 12.40 20.71 -27.05
N ASP A 78 11.89 21.60 -26.20
CA ASP A 78 12.70 22.56 -25.47
C ASP A 78 12.84 22.23 -23.98
N TYR A 79 12.08 21.24 -23.48
CA TYR A 79 12.07 20.86 -22.07
C TYR A 79 11.98 19.35 -21.90
N THR A 80 12.81 18.81 -21.02
CA THR A 80 12.78 17.41 -20.56
C THR A 80 12.59 17.37 -19.05
N ILE A 81 11.72 18.24 -18.53
CA ILE A 81 11.51 18.49 -17.11
C ILE A 81 10.03 18.28 -16.77
N THR A 82 9.75 17.74 -15.58
CA THR A 82 8.44 17.26 -15.15
C THR A 82 7.27 18.21 -15.38
N LEU A 83 7.13 19.31 -14.61
CA LEU A 83 5.93 20.16 -14.68
C LEU A 83 5.71 20.80 -16.06
N PRO A 84 6.74 21.31 -16.76
CA PRO A 84 6.57 21.83 -18.11
C PRO A 84 5.99 20.78 -19.08
N ASN A 85 6.56 19.57 -19.12
CA ASN A 85 6.03 18.51 -19.99
C ASN A 85 4.62 18.09 -19.62
N HIS A 86 4.33 17.90 -18.32
CA HIS A 86 2.99 17.54 -17.85
C HIS A 86 1.95 18.61 -18.19
N THR A 87 2.33 19.89 -18.14
CA THR A 87 1.45 20.98 -18.60
C THR A 87 1.15 20.83 -20.08
N GLY A 88 2.15 20.48 -20.89
CA GLY A 88 1.95 20.14 -22.30
C GLY A 88 1.02 18.93 -22.51
N MET A 89 1.17 17.87 -21.72
CA MET A 89 0.31 16.68 -21.77
C MET A 89 -1.16 16.96 -21.43
N LEU A 90 -1.44 18.03 -20.69
CA LEU A 90 -2.79 18.46 -20.32
C LEU A 90 -3.37 19.53 -21.25
N THR A 91 -2.52 20.32 -21.91
CA THR A 91 -2.95 21.49 -22.71
C THR A 91 -2.76 21.30 -24.21
N GLY A 92 -1.99 20.29 -24.64
CA GLY A 92 -1.58 20.10 -26.03
C GLY A 92 -0.72 21.26 -26.57
N ARG A 93 -0.08 22.03 -25.69
CA ARG A 93 0.79 23.17 -26.05
C ARG A 93 2.24 22.84 -25.73
N PHE A 94 3.15 23.39 -26.53
CA PHE A 94 4.57 23.38 -26.17
C PHE A 94 4.83 24.33 -24.99
N THR A 95 5.95 24.12 -24.31
CA THR A 95 6.35 24.93 -23.14
C THR A 95 6.69 26.35 -23.53
N ALA A 96 7.73 26.54 -24.35
CA ALA A 96 8.25 27.86 -24.68
C ALA A 96 7.71 28.36 -26.03
N ASP A 97 6.66 29.16 -26.06
CA ASP A 97 6.27 29.94 -27.27
C ASP A 97 5.31 31.07 -26.90
N VAL A 98 5.05 32.00 -27.83
CA VAL A 98 3.95 32.98 -27.72
C VAL A 98 2.58 32.29 -27.64
N ASP A 99 2.46 31.13 -28.27
CA ASP A 99 1.26 30.29 -28.27
C ASP A 99 1.39 29.07 -27.34
N GLY A 100 2.50 28.96 -26.60
CA GLY A 100 2.76 27.87 -25.66
C GLY A 100 1.96 28.00 -24.36
N HIS A 101 2.19 27.12 -23.39
CA HIS A 101 1.63 27.29 -22.04
C HIS A 101 2.52 28.16 -21.13
N GLY A 102 3.79 28.35 -21.49
CA GLY A 102 4.71 29.29 -20.83
C GLY A 102 5.15 28.91 -19.42
N TYR A 103 4.79 27.72 -18.92
CA TYR A 103 5.14 27.28 -17.56
C TYR A 103 6.45 26.50 -17.57
N THR A 104 7.52 27.10 -17.04
CA THR A 104 8.89 26.56 -17.12
C THR A 104 9.44 26.04 -15.79
N ASP A 105 8.77 26.34 -14.69
CA ASP A 105 9.22 26.01 -13.35
C ASP A 105 8.92 24.55 -12.98
N ASN A 106 9.72 23.99 -12.07
CA ASN A 106 9.62 22.59 -11.65
C ASN A 106 9.69 22.42 -10.13
N VAL A 107 9.21 23.43 -9.41
CA VAL A 107 9.12 23.47 -7.94
C VAL A 107 7.65 23.50 -7.53
N ASP A 108 7.37 23.38 -6.24
CA ASP A 108 6.00 23.59 -5.74
C ASP A 108 5.54 25.03 -6.06
N PRO A 109 4.31 25.21 -6.56
CA PRO A 109 3.80 26.53 -6.91
C PRO A 109 3.69 27.42 -5.67
N GLN A 110 3.95 28.72 -5.84
CA GLN A 110 3.73 29.70 -4.78
C GLN A 110 2.23 29.80 -4.43
N PRO A 111 1.86 30.23 -3.20
CA PRO A 111 0.45 30.39 -2.85
C PRO A 111 -0.31 31.31 -3.82
N GLY A 112 -1.33 30.75 -4.49
CA GLY A 112 -2.14 31.46 -5.49
C GLY A 112 -1.52 31.56 -6.89
N GLU A 113 -0.35 30.95 -7.10
CA GLU A 113 0.22 30.79 -8.43
C GLU A 113 -0.61 29.81 -9.25
N THR A 114 -0.99 30.24 -10.44
CA THR A 114 -1.72 29.43 -11.42
C THR A 114 -1.03 29.48 -12.78
N LEU A 115 -1.28 28.47 -13.62
CA LEU A 115 -0.87 28.47 -15.02
C LEU A 115 -1.33 29.76 -15.72
N HIS A 116 -2.53 30.24 -15.39
CA HIS A 116 -3.13 31.43 -15.99
C HIS A 116 -2.40 32.71 -15.59
N SER A 117 -2.04 32.82 -14.32
CA SER A 117 -1.27 33.96 -13.81
C SER A 117 0.15 34.00 -14.39
N ASN A 118 0.78 32.84 -14.56
CA ASN A 118 2.10 32.72 -15.18
C ASN A 118 2.06 33.07 -16.68
N HIS A 119 1.07 32.56 -17.40
CA HIS A 119 0.91 32.82 -18.83
C HIS A 119 0.39 34.24 -19.14
N GLY A 120 -0.28 34.89 -18.18
CA GLY A 120 -0.91 36.21 -18.35
C GLY A 120 -2.28 36.16 -19.03
N SER A 121 -2.79 34.96 -19.33
CA SER A 121 -4.15 34.70 -19.81
C SER A 121 -4.56 33.27 -19.47
N TYR A 122 -5.87 32.99 -19.50
CA TYR A 122 -6.37 31.65 -19.22
C TYR A 122 -5.80 30.62 -20.20
N VAL A 123 -5.33 29.50 -19.66
CA VAL A 123 -4.73 28.39 -20.41
C VAL A 123 -5.68 27.22 -20.30
N THR A 124 -6.39 26.90 -21.38
CA THR A 124 -7.35 25.79 -21.40
C THR A 124 -6.62 24.44 -21.39
N SER A 125 -7.19 23.47 -20.69
CA SER A 125 -6.73 22.08 -20.62
C SER A 125 -7.82 21.09 -21.04
N VAL A 126 -7.44 19.81 -21.06
CA VAL A 126 -8.38 18.68 -21.16
C VAL A 126 -9.47 18.74 -20.09
N PHE A 127 -9.14 19.20 -18.87
CA PHE A 127 -10.10 19.25 -17.78
C PHE A 127 -11.26 20.18 -18.11
N ASP A 128 -10.98 21.35 -18.69
CA ASP A 128 -12.01 22.28 -19.15
C ASP A 128 -12.96 21.63 -20.14
N VAL A 129 -12.41 20.97 -21.18
CA VAL A 129 -13.22 20.44 -22.28
C VAL A 129 -14.11 19.28 -21.80
N VAL A 130 -13.56 18.38 -20.99
CA VAL A 130 -14.30 17.22 -20.45
C VAL A 130 -15.37 17.68 -19.47
N HIS A 131 -15.02 18.55 -18.52
CA HIS A 131 -15.94 19.03 -17.49
C HIS A 131 -17.09 19.85 -18.11
N ASP A 132 -16.78 20.72 -19.09
CA ASP A 132 -17.80 21.53 -19.76
C ASP A 132 -18.72 20.71 -20.66
N ALA A 133 -18.28 19.53 -21.09
CA ALA A 133 -19.12 18.52 -21.74
C ALA A 133 -19.97 17.68 -20.75
N GLY A 134 -19.78 17.87 -19.44
CA GLY A 134 -20.49 17.14 -18.39
C GLY A 134 -19.81 15.83 -17.96
N GLY A 135 -18.57 15.59 -18.39
CA GLY A 135 -17.76 14.49 -17.92
C GLY A 135 -17.07 14.79 -16.59
N ARG A 136 -16.75 13.74 -15.83
CA ARG A 136 -16.02 13.87 -14.55
C ARG A 136 -14.51 13.77 -14.77
N THR A 137 -13.75 14.64 -14.12
CA THR A 137 -12.29 14.74 -14.27
C THR A 137 -11.53 14.37 -13.00
N GLY A 138 -10.34 13.79 -13.14
CA GLY A 138 -9.50 13.43 -12.01
C GLY A 138 -8.01 13.62 -12.27
N LEU A 139 -7.26 14.05 -11.26
CA LEU A 139 -5.82 14.11 -11.26
C LEU A 139 -5.27 13.49 -9.98
N PHE A 140 -4.44 12.48 -10.16
CA PHE A 140 -3.83 11.72 -9.09
C PHE A 140 -2.31 11.81 -9.25
N ALA A 141 -1.61 12.40 -8.29
CA ALA A 141 -0.18 12.66 -8.44
C ALA A 141 0.67 12.26 -7.23
N THR A 142 1.90 11.83 -7.53
CA THR A 142 2.90 11.46 -6.51
C THR A 142 3.90 12.57 -6.18
N LYS A 143 3.83 13.72 -6.85
CA LYS A 143 4.62 14.92 -6.55
C LYS A 143 3.73 16.10 -6.14
N THR A 144 4.08 16.77 -5.05
CA THR A 144 3.32 17.90 -4.45
C THR A 144 3.10 19.04 -5.42
N LYS A 145 4.06 19.28 -6.32
CA LYS A 145 4.05 20.34 -7.32
C LYS A 145 2.90 20.25 -8.33
N PHE A 146 2.22 19.11 -8.43
CA PHE A 146 1.01 18.94 -9.25
C PHE A 146 -0.22 19.68 -8.69
N SER A 147 -0.16 20.17 -7.45
CA SER A 147 -1.15 21.09 -6.89
C SER A 147 -1.32 22.38 -7.72
N LEU A 148 -0.34 22.68 -8.60
CA LEU A 148 -0.47 23.72 -9.62
C LEU A 148 -1.71 23.53 -10.50
N PHE A 149 -2.00 22.31 -10.93
CA PHE A 149 -3.14 22.03 -11.80
C PHE A 149 -4.46 22.16 -11.05
N ASP A 150 -4.52 21.62 -9.82
CA ASP A 150 -5.66 21.77 -8.92
C ASP A 150 -5.98 23.26 -8.70
N THR A 151 -4.98 24.04 -8.28
CA THR A 151 -5.16 25.49 -8.05
C THR A 151 -5.51 26.25 -9.33
N SER A 152 -4.98 25.83 -10.49
CA SER A 152 -5.27 26.53 -11.76
C SER A 152 -6.71 26.31 -12.22
N TYR A 153 -7.25 25.12 -12.00
CA TYR A 153 -8.55 24.71 -12.53
C TYR A 153 -9.63 24.58 -11.45
N ASP A 154 -9.39 25.07 -10.23
CA ASP A 154 -10.35 25.06 -9.13
C ASP A 154 -11.55 26.02 -9.35
N ALA A 155 -12.52 25.97 -8.44
CA ALA A 155 -13.70 26.84 -8.46
C ALA A 155 -13.41 28.35 -8.48
N ALA A 156 -12.23 28.79 -8.05
CA ALA A 156 -11.86 30.20 -7.96
C ALA A 156 -11.15 30.71 -9.21
N ASN A 157 -10.35 29.87 -9.85
CA ASN A 157 -9.46 30.23 -10.94
C ASN A 157 -9.90 29.68 -12.31
N GLY A 158 -10.72 28.61 -12.32
CA GLY A 158 -11.23 27.98 -13.52
C GLY A 158 -12.25 28.82 -14.29
N ALA A 159 -12.39 28.55 -15.59
CA ALA A 159 -13.26 29.31 -16.48
C ALA A 159 -14.75 29.07 -16.16
N PRO A 160 -15.62 30.09 -16.15
CA PRO A 160 -17.05 29.88 -15.91
C PRO A 160 -17.71 29.00 -16.97
N ALA A 161 -18.42 27.95 -16.56
CA ALA A 161 -19.26 27.12 -17.43
C ALA A 161 -20.57 26.71 -16.74
N ALA A 162 -21.48 26.08 -17.50
CA ALA A 162 -22.78 25.66 -16.99
C ALA A 162 -22.69 24.66 -15.82
N ASN A 163 -21.66 23.82 -15.82
CA ASN A 163 -21.44 22.80 -14.80
C ASN A 163 -20.54 23.28 -13.64
N GLY A 164 -20.09 24.54 -13.66
CA GLY A 164 -19.19 25.10 -12.64
C GLY A 164 -17.87 25.62 -13.21
N ALA A 165 -17.19 26.41 -12.38
CA ALA A 165 -15.85 26.91 -12.67
C ALA A 165 -14.75 25.91 -12.26
N ASP A 166 -15.05 25.04 -11.29
CA ASP A 166 -14.17 23.95 -10.89
C ASP A 166 -14.10 22.89 -11.98
N LYS A 167 -12.97 22.73 -12.65
CA LYS A 167 -12.80 21.79 -13.78
C LYS A 167 -12.17 20.49 -13.37
N LEU A 168 -11.66 20.38 -12.14
CA LEU A 168 -10.97 19.21 -11.64
C LEU A 168 -11.75 18.62 -10.45
N ASP A 169 -12.66 17.69 -10.73
CA ASP A 169 -13.57 17.17 -9.70
C ASP A 169 -12.84 16.44 -8.56
N VAL A 170 -11.70 15.81 -8.86
CA VAL A 170 -10.87 15.13 -7.87
C VAL A 170 -9.39 15.42 -8.12
N TYR A 171 -8.75 16.00 -7.11
CA TYR A 171 -7.30 16.01 -6.98
C TYR A 171 -6.87 15.15 -5.77
N ALA A 172 -5.93 14.24 -5.99
CA ALA A 172 -5.34 13.46 -4.92
C ALA A 172 -3.81 13.42 -5.03
N PHE A 173 -3.15 13.91 -3.98
CA PHE A 173 -1.73 13.69 -3.76
C PHE A 173 -1.51 12.48 -2.85
N ARG A 174 -0.58 11.59 -3.23
CA ARG A 174 -0.15 10.44 -2.43
C ARG A 174 1.35 10.25 -2.54
N ARG A 175 2.03 9.82 -1.47
CA ARG A 175 3.50 9.62 -1.50
C ARG A 175 3.93 8.31 -2.17
N SER A 176 3.01 7.39 -2.42
CA SER A 176 3.26 6.10 -3.06
C SER A 176 2.25 5.84 -4.17
N SER A 177 2.72 5.34 -5.30
CA SER A 177 1.89 5.01 -6.44
C SER A 177 0.85 3.90 -6.17
N SER A 178 1.09 3.00 -5.22
CA SER A 178 0.08 2.00 -4.81
C SER A 178 -1.11 2.65 -4.10
N SER A 179 -0.85 3.52 -3.12
CA SER A 179 -1.90 4.30 -2.44
C SER A 179 -2.61 5.31 -3.35
N LEU A 180 -1.95 5.69 -4.46
CA LEU A 180 -2.52 6.55 -5.49
C LEU A 180 -3.53 5.79 -6.35
N LEU A 181 -3.23 4.53 -6.71
CA LEU A 181 -4.17 3.66 -7.40
C LEU A 181 -5.41 3.37 -6.54
N GLU A 182 -5.23 3.07 -5.25
CA GLU A 182 -6.35 2.90 -4.31
C GLU A 182 -7.25 4.14 -4.27
N ALA A 183 -6.65 5.34 -4.13
CA ALA A 183 -7.41 6.59 -4.14
C ALA A 183 -8.18 6.82 -5.46
N PHE A 184 -7.62 6.40 -6.60
CA PHE A 184 -8.30 6.45 -7.90
C PHE A 184 -9.48 5.47 -7.96
N LEU A 185 -9.27 4.23 -7.52
CA LEU A 185 -10.30 3.19 -7.51
C LEU A 185 -11.45 3.57 -6.57
N ASP A 186 -11.17 3.99 -5.33
CA ASP A 186 -12.16 4.43 -4.35
C ASP A 186 -12.98 5.61 -4.87
N ALA A 187 -12.31 6.62 -5.43
CA ALA A 187 -12.99 7.78 -5.99
C ALA A 187 -13.83 7.41 -7.23
N GLY A 188 -13.41 6.40 -7.99
CA GLY A 188 -14.05 5.92 -9.22
C GLY A 188 -15.21 4.94 -8.99
N GLU A 189 -15.23 4.22 -7.87
CA GLU A 189 -16.25 3.21 -7.55
C GLU A 189 -17.64 3.84 -7.42
N THR A 190 -17.70 5.01 -6.78
CA THR A 190 -18.97 5.73 -6.56
C THR A 190 -19.40 6.55 -7.77
N GLN A 191 -18.46 7.12 -8.52
CA GLN A 191 -18.69 7.89 -9.73
C GLN A 191 -17.51 7.70 -10.70
N PRO A 192 -17.69 7.09 -11.88
CA PRO A 192 -16.57 6.86 -12.79
C PRO A 192 -16.05 8.17 -13.38
N PHE A 193 -14.74 8.21 -13.67
CA PHE A 193 -14.12 9.35 -14.34
C PHE A 193 -14.26 9.24 -15.85
N THR A 194 -14.71 10.31 -16.52
CA THR A 194 -14.64 10.40 -17.99
C THR A 194 -13.19 10.59 -18.45
N PHE A 195 -12.42 11.39 -17.71
CA PHE A 195 -10.99 11.54 -17.91
C PHE A 195 -10.26 11.53 -16.57
N ALA A 196 -9.20 10.74 -16.45
CA ALA A 196 -8.31 10.79 -15.29
C ALA A 196 -6.84 10.76 -15.72
N MET A 197 -5.99 11.51 -15.03
CA MET A 197 -4.55 11.42 -15.16
C MET A 197 -3.89 10.92 -13.87
N LEU A 198 -3.07 9.89 -13.98
CA LEU A 198 -2.28 9.31 -12.89
C LEU A 198 -0.79 9.59 -13.14
N HIS A 199 -0.10 10.11 -12.13
CA HIS A 199 1.32 10.44 -12.18
C HIS A 199 2.12 9.60 -11.18
N LEU A 200 3.04 8.76 -11.71
CA LEU A 200 3.82 7.78 -10.95
C LEU A 200 5.30 8.19 -10.90
N ALA A 201 5.82 8.55 -9.72
CA ALA A 201 7.12 9.21 -9.59
C ALA A 201 8.32 8.28 -9.32
N GLU A 202 8.08 7.00 -9.02
CA GLU A 202 9.13 6.13 -8.48
C GLU A 202 10.34 5.96 -9.41
N PRO A 203 10.19 5.79 -10.74
CA PRO A 203 11.35 5.68 -11.62
C PRO A 203 12.23 6.94 -11.61
N ASP A 204 11.62 8.13 -11.61
CA ASP A 204 12.36 9.40 -11.50
C ASP A 204 13.03 9.60 -10.14
N ILE A 205 12.32 9.32 -9.03
CA ILE A 205 12.88 9.41 -7.68
C ILE A 205 14.12 8.53 -7.58
N VAL A 206 14.03 7.29 -8.05
CA VAL A 206 15.16 6.35 -8.01
C VAL A 206 16.28 6.76 -8.96
N GLY A 207 15.94 7.27 -10.14
CA GLY A 207 16.90 7.80 -11.08
C GLY A 207 17.77 8.91 -10.46
N HIS A 208 17.16 9.88 -9.78
CA HIS A 208 17.88 10.95 -9.09
C HIS A 208 18.71 10.49 -7.89
N ILE A 209 18.22 9.48 -7.15
CA ILE A 209 18.89 8.95 -5.96
C ILE A 209 20.05 8.00 -6.31
N ARG A 210 19.95 7.31 -7.44
CA ARG A 210 20.90 6.29 -7.89
C ARG A 210 21.39 6.61 -9.30
N THR A 211 20.68 6.11 -10.30
CA THR A 211 20.93 6.37 -11.71
C THR A 211 19.83 5.72 -12.55
N TRP A 212 19.60 6.21 -13.77
CA TRP A 212 18.75 5.59 -14.80
C TRP A 212 19.41 4.38 -15.48
N GLU A 213 20.08 3.53 -14.71
CA GLU A 213 20.82 2.38 -15.25
C GLU A 213 19.84 1.34 -15.85
N ILE A 214 19.96 1.11 -17.16
CA ILE A 214 19.17 0.15 -17.93
C ILE A 214 19.78 -1.25 -17.78
N ASP A 215 19.76 -1.75 -16.54
CA ASP A 215 20.10 -3.13 -16.20
C ASP A 215 18.92 -3.75 -15.45
N ASN A 216 18.61 -5.01 -15.74
CA ASN A 216 17.46 -5.71 -15.17
C ASN A 216 17.59 -5.96 -13.66
N THR A 217 18.76 -5.71 -13.07
CA THR A 217 18.98 -5.77 -11.62
C THR A 217 19.13 -4.40 -10.95
N SER A 218 19.08 -3.31 -11.72
CA SER A 218 19.23 -1.95 -11.20
C SER A 218 18.04 -1.52 -10.34
N SER A 219 18.28 -0.58 -9.43
CA SER A 219 17.19 0.02 -8.65
C SER A 219 16.16 0.70 -9.56
N TYR A 220 16.59 1.27 -10.69
CA TYR A 220 15.72 1.88 -11.66
C TYR A 220 14.80 0.85 -12.34
N SER A 221 15.32 -0.32 -12.75
CA SER A 221 14.50 -1.42 -13.27
C SER A 221 13.47 -1.88 -12.24
N MET A 222 13.82 -1.95 -10.96
CA MET A 222 12.86 -2.31 -9.90
C MET A 222 11.73 -1.29 -9.76
N ALA A 223 12.03 0.01 -9.86
CA ALA A 223 11.01 1.06 -9.85
C ALA A 223 10.10 1.00 -11.07
N VAL A 224 10.65 0.70 -12.26
CA VAL A 224 9.86 0.52 -13.49
C VAL A 224 8.94 -0.70 -13.39
N ARG A 225 9.37 -1.79 -12.74
CA ARG A 225 8.50 -2.95 -12.46
C ARG A 225 7.33 -2.63 -11.53
N LEU A 226 7.52 -1.73 -10.56
CA LEU A 226 6.41 -1.26 -9.72
C LEU A 226 5.38 -0.50 -10.55
N ALA A 227 5.83 0.38 -11.44
CA ALA A 227 4.94 1.09 -12.37
C ALA A 227 4.20 0.12 -13.32
N ASP A 228 4.90 -0.90 -13.83
CA ASP A 228 4.31 -1.94 -14.69
C ASP A 228 3.19 -2.74 -13.99
N HIS A 229 3.36 -3.06 -12.70
CA HIS A 229 2.33 -3.72 -11.91
C HIS A 229 1.05 -2.87 -11.82
N LEU A 230 1.17 -1.57 -11.56
CA LEU A 230 0.00 -0.68 -11.49
C LEU A 230 -0.65 -0.48 -12.85
N VAL A 231 0.14 -0.43 -13.92
CA VAL A 231 -0.39 -0.43 -15.28
C VAL A 231 -1.18 -1.71 -15.52
N SER A 232 -0.67 -2.87 -15.10
CA SER A 232 -1.38 -4.15 -15.24
C SER A 232 -2.75 -4.13 -14.54
N ASP A 233 -2.81 -3.62 -13.31
CA ASP A 233 -4.07 -3.48 -12.56
C ASP A 233 -5.08 -2.57 -13.29
N LEU A 234 -4.61 -1.49 -13.93
CA LEU A 234 -5.45 -0.59 -14.73
C LEU A 234 -5.94 -1.24 -16.03
N LEU A 235 -5.14 -2.10 -16.66
CA LEU A 235 -5.58 -2.86 -17.83
C LEU A 235 -6.68 -3.86 -17.43
N ASP A 236 -6.51 -4.54 -16.29
CA ASP A 236 -7.51 -5.48 -15.76
C ASP A 236 -8.83 -4.76 -15.38
N LEU A 237 -8.74 -3.54 -14.84
CA LEU A 237 -9.88 -2.66 -14.64
C LEU A 237 -10.57 -2.30 -15.97
N ALA A 238 -9.80 -1.92 -16.98
CA ALA A 238 -10.31 -1.54 -18.30
C ALA A 238 -10.90 -2.72 -19.09
N GLU A 239 -10.65 -3.96 -18.67
CA GLU A 239 -11.29 -5.16 -19.22
C GLU A 239 -12.52 -5.61 -18.46
N SER A 240 -12.40 -5.74 -17.15
CA SER A 240 -13.33 -6.55 -16.35
C SER A 240 -14.29 -5.73 -15.51
N HIS A 241 -14.00 -4.44 -15.28
CA HIS A 241 -14.80 -3.63 -14.39
C HIS A 241 -16.19 -3.35 -15.01
N PRO A 242 -17.29 -3.43 -14.26
CA PRO A 242 -18.65 -3.21 -14.80
C PRO A 242 -18.87 -1.86 -15.49
N VAL A 243 -18.07 -0.86 -15.10
CA VAL A 243 -18.17 0.51 -15.62
C VAL A 243 -17.08 0.82 -16.65
N TYR A 244 -15.84 0.35 -16.43
CA TYR A 244 -14.69 0.68 -17.28
C TYR A 244 -14.45 -0.37 -18.39
N GLY A 245 -14.91 -1.61 -18.18
CA GLY A 245 -14.68 -2.77 -19.03
C GLY A 245 -15.11 -2.58 -20.48
N GLY A 246 -14.18 -2.69 -21.42
CA GLY A 246 -14.44 -2.57 -22.86
C GLY A 246 -14.85 -1.18 -23.34
N ARG A 247 -14.82 -0.18 -22.45
CA ARG A 247 -15.24 1.21 -22.70
C ARG A 247 -14.14 2.23 -22.39
N THR A 248 -13.01 1.74 -21.90
CA THR A 248 -11.89 2.56 -21.43
C THR A 248 -10.70 2.43 -22.35
N THR A 249 -10.04 3.55 -22.63
CA THR A 249 -8.69 3.57 -23.21
C THR A 249 -7.69 3.96 -22.13
N VAL A 250 -6.64 3.17 -21.97
CA VAL A 250 -5.48 3.48 -21.12
C VAL A 250 -4.34 3.95 -22.02
N ILE A 251 -3.80 5.14 -21.74
CA ILE A 251 -2.65 5.72 -22.43
C ILE A 251 -1.50 5.81 -21.43
N VAL A 252 -0.35 5.22 -21.75
CA VAL A 252 0.88 5.30 -20.95
C VAL A 252 1.94 6.07 -21.73
N THR A 253 2.53 7.08 -21.09
CA THR A 253 3.71 7.77 -21.62
C THR A 253 4.59 8.28 -20.47
N SER A 254 5.63 9.04 -20.81
CA SER A 254 6.54 9.67 -19.87
C SER A 254 6.73 11.15 -20.21
N ASP A 255 6.98 11.96 -19.19
CA ASP A 255 7.37 13.36 -19.31
C ASP A 255 8.82 13.53 -19.74
N HIS A 256 9.70 12.60 -19.35
CA HIS A 256 11.09 12.49 -19.80
C HIS A 256 11.67 11.09 -19.54
N GLY A 257 12.85 10.81 -20.11
CA GLY A 257 13.73 9.76 -19.63
C GLY A 257 14.84 10.34 -18.74
N GLY A 258 15.98 9.66 -18.62
CA GLY A 258 17.09 10.14 -17.80
C GLY A 258 18.38 9.38 -18.07
N SER A 259 19.50 9.98 -17.70
CA SER A 259 20.81 9.35 -17.69
C SER A 259 21.65 9.87 -16.52
N ASP A 260 22.57 9.06 -16.02
CA ASP A 260 23.25 9.33 -14.76
C ASP A 260 22.23 9.69 -13.66
N ILE A 261 22.32 10.87 -13.04
CA ILE A 261 21.43 11.34 -11.96
C ILE A 261 20.53 12.52 -12.36
N GLY A 262 20.37 12.77 -13.66
CA GLY A 262 19.63 13.92 -14.15
C GLY A 262 18.95 13.71 -15.49
N HIS A 263 18.18 14.72 -15.89
CA HIS A 263 17.38 14.69 -17.12
C HIS A 263 17.26 16.08 -17.78
N PHE A 264 18.13 17.03 -17.42
CA PHE A 264 18.04 18.44 -17.87
C PHE A 264 18.62 18.70 -19.27
N GLU A 265 19.34 17.74 -19.84
CA GLU A 265 19.99 17.91 -21.14
C GLU A 265 19.02 17.63 -22.28
N ILE A 266 18.43 18.69 -22.85
CA ILE A 266 17.38 18.60 -23.88
C ILE A 266 17.85 17.96 -25.21
N LEU A 267 19.16 17.85 -25.43
CA LEU A 267 19.74 17.23 -26.63
C LEU A 267 20.20 15.79 -26.38
N ASN A 268 20.01 15.25 -25.18
CA ASN A 268 20.36 13.89 -24.86
C ASN A 268 19.18 12.94 -25.22
N PRO A 269 19.37 11.96 -26.12
CA PRO A 269 18.30 11.05 -26.52
C PRO A 269 17.71 10.23 -25.38
N ASP A 270 18.48 9.96 -24.32
CA ASP A 270 17.98 9.25 -23.14
C ASP A 270 17.00 10.10 -22.31
N HIS A 271 17.00 11.42 -22.49
CA HIS A 271 16.11 12.35 -21.78
C HIS A 271 14.83 12.65 -22.57
N PHE A 272 14.93 12.83 -23.89
CA PHE A 272 13.80 13.25 -24.72
C PHE A 272 13.06 12.09 -25.42
N THR A 273 13.61 10.87 -25.40
CA THR A 273 12.96 9.71 -26.03
C THR A 273 12.12 8.97 -24.99
N VAL A 274 10.81 8.94 -25.21
CA VAL A 274 9.83 8.39 -24.25
C VAL A 274 8.94 7.34 -24.93
N PRO A 275 8.36 6.39 -24.18
CA PRO A 275 7.34 5.50 -24.72
C PRO A 275 6.02 6.26 -24.92
N PHE A 276 5.22 5.82 -25.89
CA PHE A 276 3.81 6.17 -26.01
C PHE A 276 3.03 4.90 -26.35
N LEU A 277 2.25 4.41 -25.40
CA LEU A 277 1.50 3.16 -25.50
C LEU A 277 0.02 3.47 -25.26
N ALA A 278 -0.87 2.89 -26.03
CA ALA A 278 -2.30 2.97 -25.80
C ALA A 278 -2.92 1.56 -25.91
N TRP A 279 -3.90 1.27 -25.07
CA TRP A 279 -4.56 -0.03 -25.00
C TRP A 279 -6.03 0.16 -24.62
N GLY A 280 -6.93 -0.70 -25.12
CA GLY A 280 -8.35 -0.72 -24.75
C GLY A 280 -9.29 -0.26 -25.88
N ALA A 281 -10.39 0.39 -25.51
CA ALA A 281 -11.43 0.81 -26.46
C ALA A 281 -10.88 1.71 -27.57
N GLY A 282 -11.24 1.43 -28.82
CA GLY A 282 -10.81 2.21 -29.99
C GLY A 282 -9.36 1.99 -30.45
N VAL A 283 -8.65 0.98 -29.91
CA VAL A 283 -7.24 0.71 -30.20
C VAL A 283 -7.07 -0.60 -30.97
N ASP A 284 -6.34 -0.58 -32.09
CA ASP A 284 -5.96 -1.81 -32.81
C ASP A 284 -4.85 -2.55 -32.05
N SER A 285 -4.88 -3.88 -32.09
CA SER A 285 -3.89 -4.71 -31.40
C SER A 285 -2.57 -4.81 -32.18
N GLY A 286 -1.46 -4.55 -31.47
CA GLY A 286 -0.09 -4.82 -31.92
C GLY A 286 0.42 -3.89 -33.01
N VAL A 287 -0.17 -2.69 -33.16
CA VAL A 287 0.16 -1.76 -34.25
C VAL A 287 1.20 -0.72 -33.81
N ASP A 288 2.17 -0.47 -34.69
CA ASP A 288 3.12 0.63 -34.50
C ASP A 288 2.48 1.96 -34.94
N LEU A 289 2.49 2.96 -34.06
CA LEU A 289 1.88 4.27 -34.31
C LEU A 289 2.46 4.95 -35.57
N TYR A 290 3.74 4.79 -35.87
CA TYR A 290 4.34 5.35 -37.09
C TYR A 290 3.94 4.59 -38.35
N THR A 291 3.47 3.34 -38.23
CA THR A 291 2.97 2.56 -39.37
C THR A 291 1.56 2.99 -39.77
N ILE A 292 0.70 3.29 -38.80
CA ILE A 292 -0.71 3.65 -39.07
C ILE A 292 -0.93 5.16 -39.25
N ASN A 293 0.02 6.00 -38.83
CA ASN A 293 -0.08 7.46 -38.95
C ASN A 293 0.86 8.02 -40.01
N SER A 294 0.39 8.07 -41.26
CA SER A 294 1.15 8.69 -42.37
C SER A 294 1.42 10.20 -42.21
N THR A 295 0.71 10.86 -41.30
CA THR A 295 0.94 12.27 -40.91
C THR A 295 2.11 12.45 -39.96
N ARG A 296 2.64 11.35 -39.40
CA ARG A 296 3.73 11.35 -38.42
C ARG A 296 5.00 10.76 -39.02
N THR A 297 6.16 11.22 -38.55
CA THR A 297 7.47 10.71 -38.99
C THR A 297 8.29 10.25 -37.80
N ASP A 298 8.81 9.02 -37.88
CA ASP A 298 9.73 8.48 -36.89
C ASP A 298 11.03 9.30 -36.86
N PRO A 299 11.38 9.95 -35.73
CA PRO A 299 12.55 10.82 -35.62
C PRO A 299 13.89 10.07 -35.49
N GLY A 300 13.90 8.73 -35.42
CA GLY A 300 15.10 7.95 -35.16
C GLY A 300 15.74 8.34 -33.82
N SER A 301 17.06 8.56 -33.78
CA SER A 301 17.75 9.08 -32.58
C SER A 301 17.82 10.60 -32.52
N SER A 302 17.17 11.31 -33.45
CA SER A 302 17.32 12.75 -33.57
C SER A 302 16.47 13.49 -32.54
N HIS A 303 17.05 14.56 -31.98
CA HIS A 303 16.28 15.64 -31.37
C HIS A 303 15.55 16.42 -32.47
N VAL A 304 14.26 16.68 -32.29
CA VAL A 304 13.43 17.38 -33.28
C VAL A 304 13.07 18.75 -32.73
N THR A 305 13.53 19.82 -33.39
CA THR A 305 13.13 21.17 -33.02
C THR A 305 11.68 21.44 -33.42
N ARG A 306 11.00 22.38 -32.73
CA ARG A 306 9.64 22.79 -33.06
C ARG A 306 9.47 23.15 -34.54
N GLN A 307 10.38 23.95 -35.08
CA GLN A 307 10.35 24.36 -36.49
C GLN A 307 10.47 23.17 -37.45
N ALA A 308 11.29 22.17 -37.11
CA ALA A 308 11.44 20.97 -37.93
C ALA A 308 10.19 20.08 -37.88
N SER A 309 9.48 20.04 -36.74
CA SER A 309 8.29 19.20 -36.54
C SER A 309 7.03 19.72 -37.24
N ALA A 310 6.95 21.01 -37.61
CA ALA A 310 5.71 21.65 -38.06
C ALA A 310 5.10 21.10 -39.37
N ALA A 311 5.87 20.36 -40.18
CA ALA A 311 5.37 19.78 -41.44
C ALA A 311 4.97 18.30 -41.31
N THR A 312 5.71 17.51 -40.53
CA THR A 312 5.47 16.08 -40.26
C THR A 312 5.95 15.78 -38.83
N PRO A 313 5.12 16.04 -37.81
CA PRO A 313 5.56 15.92 -36.43
C PRO A 313 5.82 14.45 -36.05
N PRO A 314 6.76 14.17 -35.14
CA PRO A 314 6.81 12.87 -34.48
C PRO A 314 5.57 12.67 -33.60
N VAL A 315 5.46 11.49 -32.98
CA VAL A 315 4.56 11.32 -31.83
C VAL A 315 5.21 12.01 -30.64
N PHE A 316 4.49 12.91 -29.99
CA PHE A 316 4.87 13.60 -28.76
C PHE A 316 4.09 13.03 -27.57
N ASN A 317 4.67 13.02 -26.37
CA ASN A 317 3.91 12.78 -25.13
C ASN A 317 2.76 13.81 -24.96
N LEU A 318 2.95 15.04 -25.46
CA LEU A 318 1.93 16.09 -25.57
C LEU A 318 0.70 15.69 -26.42
N ASP A 319 0.80 14.70 -27.32
CA ASP A 319 -0.36 14.23 -28.10
C ASP A 319 -1.46 13.65 -27.19
N ALA A 320 -1.13 13.24 -25.95
CA ALA A 320 -2.05 12.67 -24.98
C ALA A 320 -3.29 13.56 -24.72
N ALA A 321 -3.15 14.89 -24.70
CA ALA A 321 -4.27 15.80 -24.45
C ALA A 321 -5.37 15.63 -25.51
N ASN A 322 -5.05 15.94 -26.77
CA ASN A 322 -6.02 15.96 -27.85
C ASN A 322 -6.41 14.57 -28.33
N LEU A 323 -5.53 13.57 -28.15
CA LEU A 323 -5.90 12.17 -28.37
C LEU A 323 -6.98 11.72 -27.40
N SER A 324 -6.87 12.07 -26.11
CA SER A 324 -7.88 11.74 -25.11
C SER A 324 -9.24 12.35 -25.47
N LEU A 325 -9.27 13.62 -25.88
CA LEU A 325 -10.50 14.28 -26.33
C LEU A 325 -11.05 13.65 -27.61
N ALA A 326 -10.19 13.24 -28.55
CA ALA A 326 -10.62 12.59 -29.78
C ALA A 326 -11.32 11.26 -29.50
N LEU A 327 -10.77 10.46 -28.59
CA LEU A 327 -11.35 9.19 -28.15
C LEU A 327 -12.70 9.40 -27.44
N LEU A 328 -12.84 10.48 -26.68
CA LEU A 328 -14.10 10.88 -26.03
C LEU A 328 -15.11 11.55 -26.98
N GLY A 329 -14.78 11.73 -28.26
CA GLY A 329 -15.64 12.43 -29.23
C GLY A 329 -15.78 13.94 -28.95
N LEU A 330 -14.81 14.53 -28.25
CA LEU A 330 -14.77 15.94 -27.84
C LEU A 330 -13.80 16.74 -28.73
N PRO A 331 -14.05 18.05 -28.93
CA PRO A 331 -13.17 18.90 -29.71
C PRO A 331 -11.79 19.05 -29.05
N ALA A 332 -10.75 19.33 -29.84
CA ALA A 332 -9.41 19.61 -29.34
C ALA A 332 -9.38 20.76 -28.31
N VAL A 333 -8.40 20.73 -27.40
CA VAL A 333 -8.17 21.79 -26.41
C VAL A 333 -8.00 23.14 -27.13
N PRO A 334 -8.81 24.16 -26.82
CA PRO A 334 -8.69 25.49 -27.42
C PRO A 334 -7.26 26.06 -27.35
N GLY A 335 -6.70 26.37 -28.52
CA GLY A 335 -5.36 26.93 -28.69
C GLY A 335 -4.21 25.95 -28.43
N SER A 336 -4.50 24.65 -28.36
CA SER A 336 -3.47 23.61 -28.48
C SER A 336 -2.81 23.63 -29.86
N LEU A 337 -1.57 23.15 -29.92
CA LEU A 337 -0.75 23.10 -31.13
C LEU A 337 -0.41 21.65 -31.51
N VAL A 338 -0.24 20.77 -30.52
CA VAL A 338 0.08 19.37 -30.72
C VAL A 338 -1.22 18.59 -30.92
N ASN A 339 -1.32 17.85 -32.04
CA ASN A 339 -2.52 17.10 -32.42
C ASN A 339 -3.82 17.93 -32.45
N ALA A 340 -3.75 19.22 -32.77
CA ALA A 340 -4.93 20.10 -32.80
C ALA A 340 -5.99 19.66 -33.83
N ASN A 341 -5.56 18.93 -34.86
CA ASN A 341 -6.45 18.33 -35.87
C ASN A 341 -7.01 16.96 -35.44
N GLN A 342 -6.61 16.43 -34.28
CA GLN A 342 -6.97 15.11 -33.77
C GLN A 342 -6.72 13.99 -34.80
N ASP A 343 -5.57 14.05 -35.45
CA ASP A 343 -5.16 13.20 -36.57
C ASP A 343 -4.22 12.06 -36.18
N LEU A 344 -3.84 11.96 -34.89
CA LEU A 344 -3.19 10.76 -34.34
C LEU A 344 -4.23 9.64 -34.17
N LEU A 345 -4.06 8.58 -34.95
CA LEU A 345 -4.91 7.39 -34.97
C LEU A 345 -4.31 6.28 -34.10
N LEU A 346 -5.19 5.54 -33.43
CA LEU A 346 -4.87 4.29 -32.71
C LEU A 346 -5.41 3.05 -33.43
N SER A 347 -6.13 3.24 -34.55
CA SER A 347 -6.67 2.17 -35.39
C SER A 347 -6.47 2.45 -36.88
N SER A 348 -6.28 1.38 -37.65
CA SER A 348 -6.00 1.39 -39.09
C SER A 348 -7.25 1.61 -39.96
N SER A 349 -8.45 1.49 -39.40
CA SER A 349 -9.72 1.55 -40.14
C SER A 349 -10.41 2.93 -40.09
N GLY A 350 -9.98 3.86 -39.23
CA GLY A 350 -10.53 5.22 -39.16
C GLY A 350 -12.03 5.31 -38.82
N ALA A 351 -12.68 4.21 -38.43
CA ALA A 351 -14.07 4.16 -38.01
C ALA A 351 -14.16 3.48 -36.63
N PRO A 352 -15.10 3.88 -35.76
CA PRO A 352 -15.36 3.13 -34.54
C PRO A 352 -15.78 1.72 -34.92
N PRO A 353 -15.39 0.68 -34.16
CA PRO A 353 -16.04 -0.60 -34.30
C PRO A 353 -17.56 -0.42 -34.08
N PRO A 354 -18.43 -1.13 -34.82
CA PRO A 354 -19.86 -1.10 -34.52
C PRO A 354 -20.08 -1.46 -33.05
N PRO A 355 -21.08 -0.88 -32.37
CA PRO A 355 -21.43 -1.36 -31.03
C PRO A 355 -21.59 -2.87 -31.10
N PRO A 356 -21.04 -3.62 -30.12
CA PRO A 356 -21.10 -5.06 -30.15
C PRO A 356 -22.57 -5.46 -30.38
N PRO A 357 -22.84 -6.47 -31.25
CA PRO A 357 -24.19 -7.01 -31.35
C PRO A 357 -24.69 -7.31 -29.93
N PRO A 358 -26.00 -7.12 -29.64
CA PRO A 358 -26.54 -7.37 -28.30
C PRO A 358 -25.96 -8.70 -27.82
N PRO A 359 -25.38 -8.73 -26.62
CA PRO A 359 -24.59 -9.86 -26.19
C PRO A 359 -25.43 -11.11 -26.41
N PRO A 360 -24.89 -12.18 -27.04
CA PRO A 360 -25.46 -13.48 -26.79
C PRO A 360 -25.59 -13.58 -25.27
N PRO A 361 -26.71 -14.13 -24.75
CA PRO A 361 -27.01 -14.11 -23.32
C PRO A 361 -25.72 -14.38 -22.55
N PRO A 362 -25.32 -13.49 -21.61
CA PRO A 362 -24.00 -13.49 -21.05
C PRO A 362 -23.65 -14.92 -20.66
N PRO A 363 -22.51 -15.48 -21.12
CA PRO A 363 -22.05 -16.69 -20.50
C PRO A 363 -21.87 -16.35 -19.01
N PRO A 364 -22.28 -17.24 -18.10
CA PRO A 364 -22.34 -16.91 -16.68
C PRO A 364 -20.99 -16.33 -16.24
N THR A 365 -21.00 -15.25 -15.46
CA THR A 365 -19.83 -14.75 -14.73
C THR A 365 -19.01 -15.93 -14.20
N GLY A 366 -17.72 -15.99 -14.54
CA GLY A 366 -16.82 -17.11 -14.17
C GLY A 366 -16.35 -18.02 -15.32
N THR A 367 -16.41 -17.58 -16.58
CA THR A 367 -15.97 -18.42 -17.72
C THR A 367 -14.49 -18.28 -18.05
N VAL A 368 -13.76 -19.38 -18.17
CA VAL A 368 -12.37 -19.48 -18.65
C VAL A 368 -12.37 -20.10 -20.06
N THR A 369 -11.54 -19.57 -20.98
CA THR A 369 -11.34 -20.17 -22.30
C THR A 369 -9.92 -20.71 -22.45
N VAL A 370 -9.81 -21.93 -22.98
CA VAL A 370 -8.55 -22.62 -23.25
C VAL A 370 -8.53 -23.04 -24.72
N VAL A 371 -7.39 -22.77 -25.38
CA VAL A 371 -7.13 -23.20 -26.76
C VAL A 371 -6.10 -24.33 -26.73
N LEU A 372 -6.56 -25.54 -27.05
CA LEU A 372 -5.74 -26.75 -27.13
C LEU A 372 -5.13 -26.85 -28.52
N GLN A 373 -3.95 -26.25 -28.72
CA GLN A 373 -3.21 -26.26 -29.98
C GLN A 373 -1.74 -26.67 -29.75
N ASP A 374 -1.22 -27.58 -30.58
CA ASP A 374 0.16 -28.04 -30.46
C ASP A 374 1.15 -26.89 -30.68
N SER A 375 1.80 -26.43 -29.61
CA SER A 375 2.54 -25.15 -29.57
C SER A 375 3.84 -25.20 -28.75
N GLY A 376 4.27 -26.40 -28.34
CA GLY A 376 5.45 -26.61 -27.49
C GLY A 376 5.18 -26.48 -25.99
N THR A 377 4.19 -25.67 -25.58
CA THR A 377 3.65 -25.60 -24.21
C THR A 377 2.50 -26.59 -23.99
N TYR A 378 1.73 -26.90 -25.03
CA TYR A 378 0.75 -27.98 -25.09
C TYR A 378 1.12 -28.95 -26.21
N ASN A 379 1.14 -30.25 -25.92
CA ASN A 379 1.50 -31.33 -26.83
C ASN A 379 0.47 -32.47 -26.87
N GLY A 380 -0.75 -32.21 -26.37
CA GLY A 380 -1.84 -33.19 -26.26
C GLY A 380 -2.68 -33.37 -27.53
N ALA A 381 -2.34 -32.68 -28.63
CA ALA A 381 -3.04 -32.84 -29.91
C ALA A 381 -2.50 -34.06 -30.68
N ARG A 382 -3.37 -34.78 -31.39
CA ARG A 382 -3.04 -35.86 -32.32
C ARG A 382 -3.94 -35.78 -33.53
N ASP A 383 -3.42 -36.10 -34.71
CA ASP A 383 -4.19 -36.16 -35.94
C ASP A 383 -3.60 -37.17 -36.95
N THR A 384 -4.43 -37.64 -37.86
CA THR A 384 -3.95 -38.47 -38.97
C THR A 384 -5.00 -38.53 -40.07
N LYS A 385 -4.58 -38.95 -41.27
CA LYS A 385 -5.49 -39.31 -42.36
C LYS A 385 -5.50 -40.81 -42.62
N LEU A 386 -6.66 -41.34 -42.99
CA LEU A 386 -6.88 -42.72 -43.40
C LEU A 386 -7.22 -42.75 -44.89
N ARG A 387 -6.67 -43.72 -45.63
CA ARG A 387 -6.87 -43.82 -47.09
C ARG A 387 -7.26 -45.21 -47.54
N SER A 388 -8.39 -45.33 -48.24
CA SER A 388 -8.95 -46.64 -48.64
C SER A 388 -8.13 -47.42 -49.68
N THR A 389 -7.44 -46.74 -50.59
CA THR A 389 -6.54 -47.39 -51.59
C THR A 389 -5.17 -47.73 -51.05
N ASP A 390 -4.83 -47.25 -49.85
CA ASP A 390 -3.58 -47.55 -49.19
C ASP A 390 -3.83 -48.00 -47.74
N PRO A 391 -4.50 -49.16 -47.58
CA PRO A 391 -5.26 -49.44 -46.38
C PRO A 391 -4.42 -49.82 -45.16
N THR A 392 -3.11 -50.03 -45.35
CA THR A 392 -2.15 -50.41 -44.31
C THR A 392 -1.13 -49.33 -43.99
N THR A 393 -1.23 -48.16 -44.63
CA THR A 393 -0.27 -47.07 -44.42
C THR A 393 -0.75 -46.14 -43.31
N ASN A 394 0.17 -45.80 -42.42
CA ASN A 394 -0.02 -44.80 -41.38
C ASN A 394 0.44 -43.43 -41.90
N TYR A 395 -0.35 -42.40 -41.60
CA TYR A 395 -0.10 -41.03 -42.05
C TYR A 395 0.06 -40.04 -40.88
N GLY A 396 0.33 -40.50 -39.66
CA GLY A 396 0.44 -39.63 -38.46
C GLY A 396 1.65 -38.68 -38.43
N ALA A 397 2.42 -38.60 -39.51
CA ALA A 397 3.49 -37.62 -39.69
C ALA A 397 3.27 -36.75 -40.95
N SER A 398 2.08 -36.80 -41.55
CA SER A 398 1.77 -36.02 -42.74
C SER A 398 1.50 -34.57 -42.35
N VAL A 399 2.06 -33.61 -43.08
CA VAL A 399 1.80 -32.17 -42.84
C VAL A 399 0.44 -31.72 -43.37
N GLN A 400 -0.27 -32.58 -44.10
CA GLN A 400 -1.55 -32.29 -44.74
C GLN A 400 -2.54 -33.44 -44.53
N LEU A 401 -3.67 -33.10 -43.95
CA LEU A 401 -4.81 -33.98 -43.70
C LEU A 401 -5.82 -33.83 -44.83
N GLU A 402 -6.47 -34.93 -45.18
CA GLU A 402 -7.44 -35.00 -46.27
C GLU A 402 -8.70 -35.68 -45.74
N ALA A 403 -9.86 -35.08 -45.99
CA ALA A 403 -11.14 -35.71 -45.75
C ALA A 403 -11.93 -35.71 -47.06
N ASP A 404 -12.37 -36.91 -47.47
CA ASP A 404 -13.13 -37.27 -48.67
C ASP A 404 -12.47 -37.15 -50.06
N GLY A 405 -13.27 -37.47 -51.09
CA GLY A 405 -12.87 -37.79 -52.48
C GLY A 405 -12.72 -39.29 -52.75
N SER A 406 -12.83 -39.75 -54.00
CA SER A 406 -12.45 -41.12 -54.39
C SER A 406 -10.97 -41.12 -54.82
N PRO A 407 -10.06 -41.87 -54.16
CA PRO A 407 -10.34 -42.87 -53.12
C PRO A 407 -10.65 -42.24 -51.75
N LEU A 408 -11.50 -42.90 -50.96
CA LEU A 408 -12.00 -42.37 -49.68
C LEU A 408 -10.86 -42.02 -48.73
N PHE A 409 -10.85 -40.75 -48.30
CA PHE A 409 -10.05 -40.21 -47.21
C PHE A 409 -10.90 -39.87 -46.01
N ARG A 410 -10.33 -40.03 -44.82
CA ARG A 410 -10.91 -39.56 -43.55
C ARG A 410 -9.83 -39.00 -42.68
N THR A 411 -10.15 -37.91 -41.98
CA THR A 411 -9.22 -37.31 -41.02
C THR A 411 -9.68 -37.61 -39.60
N LEU A 412 -8.75 -38.04 -38.76
CA LEU A 412 -8.96 -38.20 -37.32
C LEU A 412 -8.29 -37.05 -36.58
N PHE A 413 -8.94 -36.57 -35.53
CA PHE A 413 -8.41 -35.55 -34.63
C PHE A 413 -8.58 -35.98 -33.18
N GLY A 414 -7.70 -35.53 -32.29
CA GLY A 414 -7.87 -35.71 -30.85
C GLY A 414 -7.07 -34.67 -30.07
N TRP A 415 -7.63 -34.22 -28.95
CA TRP A 415 -7.00 -33.31 -28.01
C TRP A 415 -7.14 -33.85 -26.60
N ASP A 416 -6.08 -33.80 -25.80
CA ASP A 416 -6.14 -34.05 -24.36
C ASP A 416 -6.80 -32.86 -23.66
N LEU A 417 -7.84 -33.15 -22.89
CA LEU A 417 -8.60 -32.12 -22.17
C LEU A 417 -7.98 -31.81 -20.80
N GLY A 418 -6.84 -32.38 -20.42
CA GLY A 418 -6.17 -32.15 -19.13
C GLY A 418 -6.01 -30.69 -18.67
N PRO A 419 -5.85 -29.69 -19.56
CA PRO A 419 -5.86 -28.28 -19.18
C PRO A 419 -7.24 -27.70 -18.77
N VAL A 420 -8.33 -28.44 -18.97
CA VAL A 420 -9.68 -28.13 -18.49
C VAL A 420 -9.88 -28.83 -17.13
N PRO A 421 -10.20 -28.09 -16.04
CA PRO A 421 -10.45 -28.70 -14.73
C PRO A 421 -11.59 -29.71 -14.78
N PRO A 422 -11.51 -30.88 -14.11
CA PRO A 422 -12.57 -31.90 -14.13
C PRO A 422 -13.95 -31.40 -13.64
N GLU A 423 -13.96 -30.43 -12.74
CA GLU A 423 -15.13 -29.77 -12.16
C GLU A 423 -15.74 -28.68 -13.07
N ALA A 424 -15.09 -28.36 -14.18
CA ALA A 424 -15.53 -27.32 -15.09
C ALA A 424 -16.82 -27.71 -15.83
N THR A 425 -17.76 -26.76 -15.92
CA THR A 425 -18.95 -26.87 -16.77
C THR A 425 -18.65 -26.21 -18.12
N ILE A 426 -18.49 -27.01 -19.17
CA ILE A 426 -18.22 -26.52 -20.53
C ILE A 426 -19.45 -25.79 -21.06
N VAL A 427 -19.27 -24.53 -21.41
CA VAL A 427 -20.31 -23.61 -21.88
C VAL A 427 -20.34 -23.56 -23.41
N SER A 428 -19.18 -23.51 -24.05
CA SER A 428 -19.05 -23.55 -25.51
C SER A 428 -17.73 -24.17 -25.94
N ALA A 429 -17.67 -24.69 -27.16
CA ALA A 429 -16.44 -25.21 -27.74
C ALA A 429 -16.48 -25.14 -29.26
N SER A 430 -15.32 -24.92 -29.87
CA SER A 430 -15.17 -24.79 -31.32
C SER A 430 -13.87 -25.45 -31.79
N VAL A 431 -13.90 -26.09 -32.95
CA VAL A 431 -12.69 -26.61 -33.60
C VAL A 431 -12.22 -25.65 -34.67
N ILE A 432 -10.92 -25.37 -34.70
CA ILE A 432 -10.29 -24.45 -35.64
C ILE A 432 -9.41 -25.26 -36.60
N PHE A 433 -9.64 -25.10 -37.89
CA PHE A 433 -8.91 -25.77 -38.97
C PHE A 433 -8.36 -24.76 -39.96
N ASP A 434 -7.15 -24.97 -40.48
CA ASP A 434 -6.63 -24.17 -41.60
C ASP A 434 -6.83 -24.91 -42.93
N ILE A 435 -7.75 -24.40 -43.75
CA ILE A 435 -8.16 -25.04 -45.00
C ILE A 435 -7.21 -24.66 -46.13
N THR A 436 -6.62 -25.68 -46.74
CA THR A 436 -5.65 -25.56 -47.84
C THR A 436 -6.22 -25.93 -49.21
N ASN A 437 -7.31 -26.70 -49.24
CA ASN A 437 -8.10 -26.97 -50.44
C ASN A 437 -9.60 -27.00 -50.10
N LEU A 438 -10.41 -26.38 -50.95
CA LEU A 438 -11.84 -26.16 -50.70
C LEU A 438 -12.67 -27.34 -51.15
N SER A 439 -13.84 -27.49 -50.54
CA SER A 439 -14.88 -28.39 -51.04
C SER A 439 -16.26 -27.75 -50.89
N GLY A 440 -17.13 -28.00 -51.88
CA GLY A 440 -18.53 -27.59 -51.83
C GLY A 440 -19.42 -28.52 -51.01
N SER A 441 -18.86 -29.63 -50.49
CA SER A 441 -19.59 -30.64 -49.74
C SER A 441 -19.79 -30.25 -48.27
N LEU A 442 -20.86 -30.76 -47.65
CA LEU A 442 -21.08 -30.63 -46.21
C LEU A 442 -20.26 -31.71 -45.49
N TYR A 443 -19.42 -31.32 -44.53
CA TYR A 443 -18.68 -32.25 -43.68
C TYR A 443 -19.25 -32.25 -42.28
N GLY A 444 -19.22 -33.43 -41.65
CA GLY A 444 -19.58 -33.62 -40.25
C GLY A 444 -18.38 -34.08 -39.43
N LEU A 445 -18.27 -33.54 -38.22
CA LEU A 445 -17.35 -34.02 -37.19
C LEU A 445 -18.09 -35.01 -36.29
N TYR A 446 -17.60 -36.24 -36.18
CA TYR A 446 -18.25 -37.31 -35.43
C TYR A 446 -17.35 -37.84 -34.31
N PRO A 447 -17.83 -37.94 -33.07
CA PRO A 447 -17.06 -38.54 -31.97
C PRO A 447 -16.78 -40.02 -32.25
N LEU A 448 -15.53 -40.43 -32.04
CA LEU A 448 -15.11 -41.83 -32.16
C LEU A 448 -15.53 -42.63 -30.92
N THR A 449 -15.90 -43.89 -31.12
CA THR A 449 -16.17 -44.86 -30.05
C THR A 449 -15.03 -45.85 -29.87
N THR A 450 -14.08 -45.87 -30.81
CA THR A 450 -12.91 -46.74 -30.80
C THR A 450 -11.65 -45.90 -30.62
N GLY A 451 -10.87 -46.18 -29.58
CA GLY A 451 -9.58 -45.54 -29.35
C GLY A 451 -8.55 -45.90 -30.44
N TRP A 452 -7.68 -44.95 -30.77
CA TRP A 452 -6.68 -45.10 -31.82
C TRP A 452 -5.35 -44.49 -31.39
N ASN A 453 -4.27 -44.93 -32.05
CA ASN A 453 -2.95 -44.39 -31.86
C ASN A 453 -2.45 -43.78 -33.16
N GLU A 454 -2.00 -42.54 -33.10
CA GLU A 454 -1.58 -41.76 -34.26
C GLU A 454 -0.42 -42.38 -35.07
N ALA A 455 0.52 -43.04 -34.41
CA ALA A 455 1.65 -43.70 -35.07
C ALA A 455 1.28 -45.08 -35.65
N GLN A 456 0.08 -45.59 -35.38
CA GLN A 456 -0.35 -46.94 -35.74
C GLN A 456 -1.63 -46.99 -36.59
N ALA A 457 -2.46 -45.95 -36.52
CA ALA A 457 -3.75 -45.92 -37.19
C ALA A 457 -3.58 -46.00 -38.71
N THR A 458 -4.33 -46.91 -39.34
CA THR A 458 -4.41 -47.13 -40.79
C THR A 458 -5.88 -47.26 -41.17
N TRP A 459 -6.19 -47.42 -42.46
CA TRP A 459 -7.57 -47.67 -42.88
C TRP A 459 -8.15 -48.95 -42.24
N LEU A 460 -7.34 -49.97 -41.96
CA LEU A 460 -7.80 -51.25 -41.40
C LEU A 460 -7.67 -51.34 -39.88
N GLN A 461 -6.71 -50.64 -39.28
CA GLN A 461 -6.33 -50.79 -37.87
C GLN A 461 -6.44 -49.45 -37.13
N ALA A 462 -7.04 -49.46 -35.93
CA ALA A 462 -7.04 -48.32 -35.02
C ALA A 462 -5.75 -48.27 -34.19
N THR A 463 -5.24 -49.45 -33.82
CA THR A 463 -3.92 -49.69 -33.22
C THR A 463 -3.35 -51.00 -33.78
N ASP A 464 -2.08 -51.32 -33.52
CA ASP A 464 -1.44 -52.55 -34.02
C ASP A 464 -2.14 -53.85 -33.60
N THR A 465 -2.97 -53.81 -32.55
CA THR A 465 -3.69 -54.97 -31.99
C THR A 465 -5.21 -54.87 -32.12
N GLN A 466 -5.74 -53.76 -32.65
CA GLN A 466 -7.17 -53.49 -32.70
C GLN A 466 -7.62 -52.99 -34.08
N PRO A 467 -8.37 -53.80 -34.86
CA PRO A 467 -8.96 -53.36 -36.11
C PRO A 467 -10.13 -52.40 -35.87
N TRP A 468 -10.40 -51.53 -36.85
CA TRP A 468 -11.67 -50.80 -36.88
C TRP A 468 -12.82 -51.78 -37.10
N ALA A 469 -13.96 -51.58 -36.43
CA ALA A 469 -15.17 -52.35 -36.69
C ALA A 469 -15.68 -52.14 -38.13
N THR A 470 -15.49 -50.92 -38.66
CA THR A 470 -15.70 -50.56 -40.06
C THR A 470 -14.43 -49.86 -40.58
N PRO A 471 -13.78 -50.37 -41.64
CA PRO A 471 -12.57 -49.75 -42.19
C PRO A 471 -12.71 -48.24 -42.43
N GLY A 472 -11.68 -47.48 -42.04
CA GLY A 472 -11.67 -46.02 -42.08
C GLY A 472 -12.35 -45.36 -40.88
N ALA A 473 -12.48 -46.04 -39.73
CA ALA A 473 -13.23 -45.53 -38.58
C ALA A 473 -14.70 -45.19 -38.94
N GLY A 474 -15.34 -46.10 -39.68
CA GLY A 474 -16.68 -46.01 -40.25
C GLY A 474 -17.82 -45.97 -39.22
N GLY A 475 -19.06 -46.10 -39.69
CA GLY A 475 -20.26 -45.99 -38.85
C GLY A 475 -20.34 -46.93 -37.63
N GLY A 476 -19.52 -47.98 -37.54
CA GLY A 476 -19.38 -48.83 -36.35
C GLY A 476 -18.38 -48.33 -35.29
N ASP A 477 -17.55 -47.34 -35.63
CA ASP A 477 -16.46 -46.79 -34.79
C ASP A 477 -16.66 -45.32 -34.42
N ARG A 478 -17.80 -44.74 -34.80
CA ARG A 478 -18.19 -43.36 -34.49
C ARG A 478 -19.66 -43.27 -34.12
N LEU A 479 -20.02 -42.23 -33.37
CA LEU A 479 -21.42 -41.91 -33.14
C LEU A 479 -22.12 -41.52 -34.46
N PRO A 480 -23.42 -41.83 -34.60
CA PRO A 480 -24.14 -41.57 -35.85
C PRO A 480 -24.48 -40.10 -36.06
N THR A 481 -24.45 -39.28 -35.00
CA THR A 481 -24.80 -37.85 -35.02
C THR A 481 -23.53 -37.01 -35.05
N ALA A 482 -23.47 -36.05 -35.98
CA ALA A 482 -22.36 -35.10 -36.03
C ALA A 482 -22.47 -34.10 -34.87
N VAL A 483 -21.35 -33.80 -34.25
CA VAL A 483 -21.25 -32.76 -33.20
C VAL A 483 -20.97 -31.38 -33.78
N ALA A 484 -20.61 -31.31 -35.05
CA ALA A 484 -20.46 -30.09 -35.82
C ALA A 484 -20.60 -30.40 -37.31
N GLU A 485 -21.11 -29.45 -38.09
CA GLU A 485 -21.21 -29.55 -39.54
C GLU A 485 -20.75 -28.23 -40.18
N PHE A 486 -20.03 -28.30 -41.31
CA PHE A 486 -19.56 -27.11 -42.01
C PHE A 486 -19.33 -27.36 -43.51
N VAL A 487 -19.30 -26.29 -44.30
CA VAL A 487 -18.95 -26.32 -45.73
C VAL A 487 -17.63 -25.55 -45.92
N PRO A 488 -16.55 -26.21 -46.37
CA PRO A 488 -15.22 -25.60 -46.52
C PRO A 488 -15.10 -24.77 -47.80
N ASN A 489 -15.81 -23.63 -47.85
CA ASN A 489 -15.94 -22.77 -49.05
C ASN A 489 -14.94 -21.59 -49.11
N GLY A 490 -13.95 -21.52 -48.23
CA GLY A 490 -12.86 -20.55 -48.35
C GLY A 490 -11.58 -20.98 -47.63
N LEU A 491 -10.43 -20.46 -48.10
CA LEU A 491 -9.10 -20.86 -47.65
C LEU A 491 -8.70 -20.18 -46.32
N GLY A 492 -7.73 -20.79 -45.63
CA GLY A 492 -7.19 -20.33 -44.36
C GLY A 492 -8.00 -20.79 -43.16
N SER A 493 -7.71 -20.22 -41.99
CA SER A 493 -8.32 -20.59 -40.71
C SER A 493 -9.85 -20.49 -40.72
N ARG A 494 -10.52 -21.52 -40.23
CA ARG A 494 -11.97 -21.63 -40.08
C ARG A 494 -12.31 -22.19 -38.71
N THR A 495 -13.20 -21.50 -38.02
CA THR A 495 -13.77 -21.93 -36.74
C THR A 495 -15.10 -22.62 -36.99
N VAL A 496 -15.27 -23.80 -36.42
CA VAL A 496 -16.48 -24.61 -36.50
C VAL A 496 -16.98 -24.88 -35.09
N ASP A 497 -18.11 -24.30 -34.73
CA ASP A 497 -18.70 -24.44 -33.40
C ASP A 497 -19.32 -25.83 -33.20
N LEU A 498 -19.10 -26.41 -32.01
CA LEU A 498 -19.76 -27.65 -31.62
C LEU A 498 -21.20 -27.38 -31.18
N ASN A 499 -22.12 -28.24 -31.61
CA ASN A 499 -23.51 -28.22 -31.16
C ASN A 499 -23.66 -28.76 -29.73
N ALA A 500 -24.88 -28.72 -29.18
CA ALA A 500 -25.16 -29.17 -27.82
C ALA A 500 -24.71 -30.63 -27.53
N SER A 501 -24.77 -31.52 -28.52
CA SER A 501 -24.26 -32.89 -28.38
C SER A 501 -22.73 -32.93 -28.33
N GLY A 502 -22.05 -32.03 -29.04
CA GLY A 502 -20.61 -31.84 -28.94
C GLY A 502 -20.17 -31.34 -27.57
N ILE A 503 -20.87 -30.35 -27.02
CA ILE A 503 -20.63 -29.85 -25.65
C ILE A 503 -20.81 -30.98 -24.62
N ALA A 504 -21.92 -31.72 -24.70
CA ALA A 504 -22.15 -32.86 -23.80
C ALA A 504 -21.09 -33.97 -23.95
N THR A 505 -20.58 -34.19 -25.17
CA THR A 505 -19.50 -35.15 -25.44
C THR A 505 -18.20 -34.71 -24.78
N LEU A 506 -17.80 -33.45 -24.96
CA LEU A 506 -16.61 -32.89 -24.31
C LEU A 506 -16.75 -32.88 -22.79
N GLN A 507 -17.94 -32.58 -22.25
CA GLN A 507 -18.19 -32.62 -20.81
C GLN A 507 -17.98 -34.04 -20.25
N ALA A 508 -18.47 -35.06 -20.96
CA ALA A 508 -18.28 -36.47 -20.57
C ALA A 508 -16.80 -36.90 -20.68
N TRP A 509 -16.09 -36.41 -21.69
CA TRP A 509 -14.65 -36.66 -21.85
C TRP A 509 -13.82 -35.98 -20.78
N ASN A 510 -14.19 -34.76 -20.36
CA ASN A 510 -13.52 -34.05 -19.27
C ASN A 510 -13.71 -34.76 -17.93
N ALA A 511 -14.95 -35.19 -17.64
CA ALA A 511 -15.26 -35.94 -16.42
C ALA A 511 -14.64 -37.36 -16.40
N ASN A 512 -14.44 -37.96 -17.58
CA ASN A 512 -13.79 -39.26 -17.71
C ASN A 512 -12.91 -39.30 -18.98
N PRO A 513 -11.62 -38.95 -18.86
CA PRO A 513 -10.69 -38.91 -19.98
C PRO A 513 -10.57 -40.23 -20.75
N ALA A 514 -10.89 -41.38 -20.13
CA ALA A 514 -10.88 -42.68 -20.81
C ALA A 514 -11.96 -42.81 -21.92
N LEU A 515 -12.95 -41.91 -21.96
CA LEU A 515 -13.95 -41.85 -23.02
C LEU A 515 -13.48 -41.03 -24.24
N ASN A 516 -12.39 -40.27 -24.12
CA ASN A 516 -11.91 -39.37 -25.16
C ASN A 516 -11.12 -40.12 -26.25
N HIS A 517 -11.85 -40.59 -27.26
CA HIS A 517 -11.25 -41.19 -28.45
C HIS A 517 -11.05 -40.20 -29.61
N GLY A 518 -11.41 -38.92 -29.44
CA GLY A 518 -11.31 -37.91 -30.47
C GLY A 518 -12.44 -37.98 -31.50
N PHE A 519 -12.22 -37.36 -32.66
CA PHE A 519 -13.20 -37.17 -33.71
C PHE A 519 -12.73 -37.74 -35.05
N VAL A 520 -13.69 -38.07 -35.91
CA VAL A 520 -13.48 -38.29 -37.35
C VAL A 520 -14.24 -37.25 -38.15
N LEU A 521 -13.54 -36.62 -39.09
CA LEU A 521 -14.12 -35.75 -40.11
C LEU A 521 -14.53 -36.62 -41.31
N ASP A 522 -15.81 -36.59 -41.65
CA ASP A 522 -16.43 -37.45 -42.67
C ASP A 522 -17.44 -36.63 -43.46
N VAL A 523 -17.59 -36.89 -44.76
CA VAL A 523 -18.53 -36.13 -45.59
C VAL A 523 -19.97 -36.54 -45.27
N ALA A 524 -20.86 -35.56 -45.11
CA ALA A 524 -22.28 -35.78 -44.81
C ALA A 524 -23.10 -36.16 -46.05
N ALA A 525 -22.62 -35.86 -47.26
CA ALA A 525 -23.24 -36.23 -48.53
C ALA A 525 -22.19 -36.61 -49.58
N SER A 526 -22.44 -37.66 -50.36
CA SER A 526 -21.51 -38.21 -51.35
C SER A 526 -20.99 -37.17 -52.35
N GLY A 527 -19.76 -36.70 -52.16
CA GLY A 527 -19.01 -35.82 -53.06
C GLY A 527 -17.70 -36.48 -53.52
N THR A 528 -17.12 -35.97 -54.62
CA THR A 528 -15.80 -36.40 -55.13
C THR A 528 -14.70 -35.37 -54.89
N ASP A 529 -15.02 -34.23 -54.30
CA ASP A 529 -14.12 -33.09 -54.09
C ASP A 529 -13.71 -32.99 -52.61
N GLY A 530 -12.41 -33.23 -52.37
CA GLY A 530 -11.69 -33.32 -51.09
C GLY A 530 -11.56 -31.99 -50.35
N VAL A 531 -11.68 -31.99 -49.02
CA VAL A 531 -11.15 -30.88 -48.20
C VAL A 531 -9.77 -31.26 -47.70
N ASP A 532 -8.81 -30.35 -47.88
CA ASP A 532 -7.46 -30.51 -47.36
C ASP A 532 -7.23 -29.50 -46.24
N ILE A 533 -6.67 -29.97 -45.12
CA ILE A 533 -6.46 -29.21 -43.89
C ILE A 533 -5.00 -29.37 -43.47
N ASN A 534 -4.41 -28.31 -42.92
CA ASN A 534 -3.08 -28.42 -42.32
C ASN A 534 -3.09 -29.35 -41.10
N SER A 535 -2.04 -30.18 -40.98
CA SER A 535 -1.84 -31.08 -39.85
C SER A 535 -1.10 -30.39 -38.71
N ARG A 536 -1.08 -31.00 -37.51
CA ARG A 536 -0.24 -30.51 -36.40
C ARG A 536 1.26 -30.52 -36.74
N GLU A 537 1.69 -31.31 -37.73
CA GLU A 537 3.08 -31.37 -38.19
C GLU A 537 3.50 -30.17 -39.05
N VAL A 538 2.58 -29.28 -39.44
CA VAL A 538 2.95 -28.08 -40.19
C VAL A 538 3.84 -27.18 -39.33
N GLY A 539 4.84 -26.54 -39.95
CA GLY A 539 5.84 -25.73 -39.24
C GLY A 539 5.30 -24.45 -38.62
N SER A 540 4.14 -23.97 -39.08
CA SER A 540 3.46 -22.79 -38.55
C SER A 540 2.44 -23.20 -37.49
N VAL A 541 2.68 -22.88 -36.22
CA VAL A 541 1.74 -23.19 -35.11
C VAL A 541 0.35 -22.61 -35.38
N ALA A 542 0.27 -21.38 -35.90
CA ALA A 542 -1.00 -20.70 -36.21
C ALA A 542 -1.86 -21.44 -37.25
N SER A 543 -1.26 -22.34 -38.03
CA SER A 543 -1.95 -23.13 -39.07
C SER A 543 -2.34 -24.53 -38.59
N ARG A 544 -2.00 -24.92 -37.36
CA ARG A 544 -2.29 -26.26 -36.81
C ARG A 544 -3.74 -26.34 -36.31
N PRO A 545 -4.38 -27.53 -36.36
CA PRO A 545 -5.70 -27.72 -35.79
C PRO A 545 -5.73 -27.40 -34.29
N ALA A 546 -6.79 -26.72 -33.83
CA ALA A 546 -6.98 -26.37 -32.43
C ALA A 546 -8.40 -26.67 -31.95
N LEU A 547 -8.54 -27.02 -30.68
CA LEU A 547 -9.84 -27.11 -30.00
C LEU A 547 -9.92 -25.99 -28.95
N SER A 548 -10.84 -25.04 -29.15
CA SER A 548 -11.14 -23.98 -28.19
C SER A 548 -12.30 -24.42 -27.31
N ILE A 549 -12.14 -24.33 -25.98
CA ILE A 549 -13.17 -24.70 -24.99
C ILE A 549 -13.33 -23.53 -24.02
N THR A 550 -14.56 -23.06 -23.85
CA THR A 550 -14.96 -22.12 -22.82
C THR A 550 -15.77 -22.85 -21.76
N TYR A 551 -15.40 -22.73 -20.50
CA TYR A 551 -16.06 -23.40 -19.38
C TYR A 551 -16.25 -22.45 -18.20
N THR A 552 -17.20 -22.75 -17.32
CA THR A 552 -17.36 -22.10 -16.01
C THR A 552 -16.86 -23.00 -14.90
N LEU A 553 -16.47 -22.41 -13.78
CA LEU A 553 -16.21 -23.13 -12.52
C LEU A 553 -17.35 -22.92 -11.53
N ASP A 554 -18.61 -22.94 -11.97
CA ASP A 554 -19.75 -22.76 -11.07
C ASP A 554 -20.94 -23.62 -11.50
N GLY A 555 -21.27 -24.63 -10.69
CA GLY A 555 -22.35 -25.55 -11.04
C GLY A 555 -22.65 -26.72 -10.11
N THR A 556 -22.62 -26.55 -8.78
CA THR A 556 -23.55 -27.19 -7.81
C THR A 556 -23.33 -26.63 -6.39
N ASP A 557 -24.39 -26.02 -5.81
CA ASP A 557 -24.51 -25.27 -4.54
C ASP A 557 -23.60 -24.02 -4.41
N PRO A 558 -24.10 -22.86 -3.89
CA PRO A 558 -23.19 -21.79 -3.50
C PRO A 558 -22.24 -22.40 -2.49
N VAL A 559 -20.95 -22.42 -2.82
CA VAL A 559 -19.93 -22.83 -1.87
C VAL A 559 -20.01 -21.82 -0.76
N ASN A 560 -20.74 -22.13 0.33
CA ASN A 560 -20.76 -21.31 1.54
C ASN A 560 -19.30 -20.97 1.89
N LEU A 561 -18.84 -19.76 1.66
CA LEU A 561 -17.47 -19.41 1.92
C LEU A 561 -17.32 -19.37 3.45
N PRO A 562 -16.21 -19.87 4.01
CA PRO A 562 -16.02 -19.70 5.45
C PRO A 562 -15.97 -18.19 5.76
N PRO A 563 -16.49 -17.76 6.93
CA PRO A 563 -16.42 -16.36 7.29
C PRO A 563 -14.97 -15.93 7.42
N GLN A 564 -14.67 -14.64 7.37
CA GLN A 564 -13.35 -14.11 7.71
C GLN A 564 -13.34 -13.68 9.17
N ALA A 565 -12.59 -14.41 10.00
CA ALA A 565 -12.31 -14.04 11.37
C ALA A 565 -11.31 -12.89 11.42
N LEU A 566 -11.71 -11.75 11.97
CA LEU A 566 -10.84 -10.61 12.20
C LEU A 566 -10.95 -10.18 13.67
N MET A 567 -9.82 -10.13 14.35
CA MET A 567 -9.71 -9.89 15.79
C MET A 567 -8.89 -8.64 16.09
N ASP A 568 -9.45 -7.77 16.93
CA ASP A 568 -8.77 -6.64 17.55
C ASP A 568 -8.64 -6.85 19.06
N VAL A 569 -7.49 -6.45 19.62
CA VAL A 569 -7.28 -6.29 21.06
C VAL A 569 -7.35 -4.80 21.34
N ILE A 570 -8.44 -4.35 21.95
CA ILE A 570 -8.74 -2.93 22.18
C ILE A 570 -7.81 -2.38 23.27
N THR A 571 -7.56 -3.15 24.32
CA THR A 571 -6.65 -2.72 25.40
C THR A 571 -5.20 -2.76 24.90
N GLN A 572 -4.60 -1.59 24.73
CA GLN A 572 -3.19 -1.48 24.37
C GLN A 572 -2.32 -1.85 25.58
N SER A 573 -1.32 -2.71 25.35
CA SER A 573 -0.38 -3.22 26.36
C SER A 573 -1.05 -3.86 27.59
N PRO A 574 -1.75 -5.01 27.42
CA PRO A 574 -2.35 -5.77 28.53
C PRO A 574 -1.37 -6.03 29.68
N ALA A 575 -1.84 -5.84 30.90
CA ALA A 575 -1.06 -6.08 32.12
C ALA A 575 -1.72 -7.16 32.98
N VAL A 576 -0.91 -7.83 33.79
CA VAL A 576 -1.40 -8.86 34.72
C VAL A 576 -2.45 -8.26 35.66
N ASP A 577 -3.52 -9.02 35.91
CA ASP A 577 -4.69 -8.65 36.73
C ASP A 577 -5.51 -7.44 36.23
N VAL A 578 -5.32 -7.03 34.96
CA VAL A 578 -6.10 -5.97 34.31
C VAL A 578 -7.01 -6.55 33.21
N ALA A 579 -8.24 -6.03 33.13
CA ALA A 579 -9.19 -6.40 32.10
C ALA A 579 -8.70 -5.96 30.71
N THR A 580 -8.61 -6.93 29.81
CA THR A 580 -8.22 -6.79 28.41
C THR A 580 -9.46 -6.94 27.55
N GLU A 581 -9.77 -5.93 26.75
CA GLU A 581 -10.94 -5.90 25.88
C GLU A 581 -10.59 -6.40 24.47
N PHE A 582 -11.48 -7.20 23.90
CA PHE A 582 -11.35 -7.84 22.60
C PHE A 582 -12.57 -7.56 21.72
N SER A 583 -12.35 -7.42 20.42
CA SER A 583 -13.40 -7.20 19.43
C SER A 583 -13.23 -8.04 18.18
N ALA A 584 -14.35 -8.58 17.69
CA ALA A 584 -14.49 -9.26 16.42
C ALA A 584 -15.36 -8.48 15.42
N THR A 585 -15.69 -7.21 15.68
CA THR A 585 -16.64 -6.40 14.88
C THR A 585 -16.24 -6.20 13.42
N ARG A 586 -14.99 -6.50 13.07
CA ARG A 586 -14.49 -6.45 11.69
C ARG A 586 -14.66 -7.77 10.95
N SER A 587 -15.00 -8.85 11.65
CA SER A 587 -15.25 -10.15 11.02
C SER A 587 -16.48 -10.04 10.13
N PHE A 588 -16.41 -10.64 8.94
CA PHE A 588 -17.51 -10.62 7.98
C PHE A 588 -17.59 -11.94 7.25
N ASP A 589 -18.75 -12.23 6.69
CA ASP A 589 -18.96 -13.40 5.87
C ASP A 589 -19.20 -12.96 4.40
N PRO A 590 -18.35 -13.38 3.44
CA PRO A 590 -18.46 -12.94 2.05
C PRO A 590 -19.78 -13.30 1.35
N ASP A 591 -20.47 -14.37 1.80
CA ASP A 591 -21.69 -14.86 1.16
C ASP A 591 -22.84 -15.17 2.13
N GLY A 592 -22.71 -14.82 3.40
CA GLY A 592 -23.71 -15.04 4.44
C GLY A 592 -23.62 -14.08 5.63
N THR A 593 -23.96 -14.56 6.83
CA THR A 593 -23.90 -13.80 8.09
C THR A 593 -23.28 -14.61 9.22
N ILE A 594 -22.50 -13.96 10.08
CA ILE A 594 -21.89 -14.61 11.25
C ILE A 594 -22.95 -14.83 12.34
N VAL A 595 -23.06 -16.07 12.84
CA VAL A 595 -24.05 -16.46 13.86
C VAL A 595 -23.44 -16.77 15.23
N SER A 596 -22.13 -16.99 15.33
CA SER A 596 -21.45 -17.17 16.62
C SER A 596 -20.00 -16.68 16.63
N TYR A 597 -19.57 -16.25 17.82
CA TYR A 597 -18.21 -15.79 18.13
C TYR A 597 -17.75 -16.49 19.41
N GLU A 598 -16.68 -17.26 19.34
CA GLU A 598 -16.08 -17.99 20.46
C GLU A 598 -14.62 -17.58 20.62
N TRP A 599 -14.20 -17.32 21.85
CA TRP A 599 -12.85 -16.87 22.20
C TRP A 599 -12.18 -17.90 23.10
N ASP A 600 -10.93 -18.26 22.81
CA ASP A 600 -10.00 -18.92 23.73
C ASP A 600 -8.90 -17.92 24.05
N PHE A 601 -8.71 -17.60 25.32
CA PHE A 601 -7.75 -16.57 25.72
C PHE A 601 -6.32 -17.10 25.86
N GLY A 602 -6.09 -18.40 25.67
CA GLY A 602 -4.76 -19.02 25.67
C GLY A 602 -4.19 -19.29 27.08
N ASP A 603 -4.95 -19.01 28.14
CA ASP A 603 -4.62 -19.34 29.54
C ASP A 603 -5.49 -20.48 30.10
N GLY A 604 -6.27 -21.13 29.23
CA GLY A 604 -7.21 -22.20 29.57
C GLY A 604 -8.63 -21.71 29.88
N THR A 605 -8.90 -20.42 29.73
CA THR A 605 -10.25 -19.84 29.84
C THR A 605 -10.80 -19.41 28.47
N THR A 606 -12.13 -19.32 28.36
CA THR A 606 -12.83 -18.99 27.12
C THR A 606 -13.87 -17.89 27.31
N GLY A 607 -14.29 -17.26 26.21
CA GLY A 607 -15.33 -16.23 26.15
C GLY A 607 -16.22 -16.39 24.92
N THR A 608 -17.30 -15.61 24.85
CA THR A 608 -18.25 -15.63 23.71
C THR A 608 -18.80 -14.24 23.45
N GLY A 609 -19.17 -13.96 22.19
CA GLY A 609 -19.76 -12.69 21.78
C GLY A 609 -18.85 -11.90 20.84
N GLU A 610 -19.45 -10.98 20.06
CA GLU A 610 -18.72 -10.14 19.10
C GLU A 610 -17.69 -9.23 19.78
N THR A 611 -17.94 -8.82 21.03
CA THR A 611 -16.96 -8.19 21.93
C THR A 611 -16.92 -8.90 23.28
N THR A 612 -15.74 -8.98 23.90
CA THR A 612 -15.56 -9.65 25.20
C THR A 612 -14.36 -9.08 25.98
N SER A 613 -14.38 -9.21 27.30
CA SER A 613 -13.30 -8.79 28.21
C SER A 613 -12.68 -10.00 28.94
N HIS A 614 -11.36 -10.02 29.14
CA HIS A 614 -10.68 -11.08 29.90
C HIS A 614 -9.56 -10.56 30.81
N VAL A 615 -9.32 -11.20 31.96
CA VAL A 615 -8.28 -10.83 32.94
C VAL A 615 -7.26 -11.94 33.06
N TYR A 616 -6.00 -11.64 32.75
CA TYR A 616 -4.89 -12.59 32.85
C TYR A 616 -4.21 -12.53 34.21
N SER A 617 -4.20 -13.64 34.96
CA SER A 617 -3.61 -13.70 36.31
C SER A 617 -2.10 -13.98 36.33
N ALA A 618 -1.45 -14.07 35.17
CA ALA A 618 -0.01 -14.30 35.05
C ALA A 618 0.57 -13.44 33.93
N ILE A 619 1.83 -13.05 34.10
CA ILE A 619 2.61 -12.45 33.00
C ILE A 619 2.98 -13.54 31.99
N GLY A 620 3.04 -13.18 30.72
CA GLY A 620 3.38 -14.13 29.67
C GLY A 620 2.79 -13.78 28.32
N GLN A 621 2.98 -14.69 27.37
CA GLN A 621 2.41 -14.58 26.04
C GLN A 621 1.27 -15.59 25.93
N PHE A 622 0.06 -15.09 25.72
CA PHE A 622 -1.15 -15.90 25.63
C PHE A 622 -1.67 -15.90 24.20
N PRO A 623 -1.72 -17.06 23.52
CA PRO A 623 -2.26 -17.15 22.17
C PRO A 623 -3.80 -17.07 22.26
N VAL A 624 -4.35 -15.90 21.96
CA VAL A 624 -5.80 -15.72 21.89
C VAL A 624 -6.30 -16.18 20.54
N THR A 625 -7.34 -17.02 20.52
CA THR A 625 -7.98 -17.52 19.31
C THR A 625 -9.44 -17.13 19.29
N LEU A 626 -9.86 -16.43 18.24
CA LEU A 626 -11.27 -16.19 17.89
C LEU A 626 -11.68 -17.26 16.89
N THR A 627 -12.84 -17.86 17.10
CA THR A 627 -13.55 -18.70 16.14
C THR A 627 -14.88 -18.04 15.82
N VAL A 628 -15.11 -17.73 14.55
CA VAL A 628 -16.42 -17.25 14.05
C VAL A 628 -17.06 -18.32 13.17
N THR A 629 -18.36 -18.50 13.32
CA THR A 629 -19.16 -19.45 12.53
C THR A 629 -20.28 -18.70 11.80
N ASP A 630 -20.48 -19.03 10.52
CA ASP A 630 -21.53 -18.47 9.67
C ASP A 630 -22.86 -19.24 9.73
N ASP A 631 -23.89 -18.73 9.05
CA ASP A 631 -25.21 -19.34 8.95
C ASP A 631 -25.26 -20.59 8.06
N GLY A 632 -24.22 -20.85 7.25
CA GLY A 632 -24.00 -22.11 6.54
C GLY A 632 -23.25 -23.18 7.35
N GLY A 633 -22.87 -22.87 8.59
CA GLY A 633 -22.20 -23.77 9.53
C GLY A 633 -20.69 -23.95 9.29
N ARG A 634 -20.06 -23.13 8.43
CA ARG A 634 -18.60 -23.08 8.31
C ARG A 634 -18.02 -22.07 9.28
N SER A 635 -16.78 -22.32 9.68
CA SER A 635 -16.10 -21.50 10.68
C SER A 635 -14.71 -21.12 10.23
N SER A 636 -14.23 -19.97 10.70
CA SER A 636 -12.87 -19.51 10.51
C SER A 636 -12.29 -19.03 11.83
N THR A 637 -10.96 -19.06 11.93
CA THR A 637 -10.26 -18.67 13.15
C THR A 637 -9.22 -17.59 12.88
N ALA A 638 -9.10 -16.67 13.84
CA ALA A 638 -8.02 -15.71 13.91
C ALA A 638 -7.27 -15.93 15.22
N SER A 639 -5.95 -15.95 15.18
CA SER A 639 -5.12 -16.08 16.38
C SER A 639 -4.15 -14.92 16.51
N ARG A 640 -4.03 -14.39 17.73
CA ARG A 640 -3.14 -13.28 18.05
C ARG A 640 -2.46 -13.53 19.40
N LEU A 641 -1.15 -13.33 19.45
CA LEU A 641 -0.40 -13.45 20.69
C LEU A 641 -0.57 -12.17 21.52
N VAL A 642 -1.20 -12.29 22.69
CA VAL A 642 -1.33 -11.20 23.66
C VAL A 642 -0.19 -11.30 24.66
N SER A 643 0.70 -10.30 24.66
CA SER A 643 1.77 -10.19 25.65
C SER A 643 1.26 -9.44 26.87
N VAL A 644 1.02 -10.18 27.95
CA VAL A 644 0.64 -9.65 29.25
C VAL A 644 1.91 -9.41 30.04
N LEU A 645 2.23 -8.14 30.27
CA LEU A 645 3.43 -7.75 30.98
C LEU A 645 3.16 -7.60 32.48
N GLY A 646 4.24 -7.69 33.27
CA GLY A 646 4.19 -7.21 34.64
C GLY A 646 4.01 -5.70 34.63
N ALA A 647 3.26 -5.16 35.60
CA ALA A 647 3.19 -3.72 35.79
C ALA A 647 4.61 -3.15 35.95
N VAL A 648 4.98 -2.16 35.15
CA VAL A 648 6.29 -1.50 35.27
C VAL A 648 6.24 -0.64 36.53
N VAL A 649 7.18 -0.86 37.44
CA VAL A 649 7.29 -0.06 38.67
C VAL A 649 8.25 1.08 38.39
N GLU A 650 7.73 2.30 38.40
CA GLU A 650 8.51 3.54 38.34
C GLU A 650 8.67 4.16 39.73
N ARG A 651 9.78 4.88 39.93
CA ARG A 651 10.05 5.66 41.15
C ARG A 651 10.25 7.14 40.81
N ALA A 652 9.33 8.00 41.24
CA ALA A 652 9.55 9.44 41.28
C ALA A 652 10.24 9.85 42.58
N SER A 653 11.19 10.80 42.50
CA SER A 653 11.93 11.30 43.67
C SER A 653 11.88 12.82 43.71
N PHE A 654 11.52 13.39 44.85
CA PHE A 654 11.22 14.81 45.03
C PHE A 654 12.16 15.42 46.07
N GLN A 655 13.15 16.19 45.62
CA GLN A 655 14.15 16.83 46.50
C GLN A 655 14.44 18.26 46.05
N ARG A 656 14.35 19.22 46.98
CA ARG A 656 14.55 20.64 46.67
C ARG A 656 15.98 20.91 46.18
N GLY A 657 16.11 21.40 44.94
CA GLY A 657 17.39 21.77 44.31
C GLY A 657 18.02 20.68 43.44
N VAL A 658 17.42 19.48 43.37
CA VAL A 658 17.80 18.44 42.39
C VAL A 658 16.92 18.60 41.15
N ASP A 659 17.53 18.55 39.96
CA ASP A 659 16.85 18.68 38.65
C ASP A 659 15.90 19.90 38.55
N GLY A 660 16.22 20.99 39.25
CA GLY A 660 15.40 22.20 39.28
C GLY A 660 14.12 22.11 40.13
N TYR A 661 13.87 21.00 40.82
CA TYR A 661 12.69 20.83 41.66
C TYR A 661 12.72 21.77 42.87
N ALA A 662 11.62 22.50 43.10
CA ALA A 662 11.49 23.46 44.20
C ALA A 662 10.22 23.25 45.05
N GLY A 663 9.40 22.25 44.73
CA GLY A 663 8.05 22.05 45.29
C GLY A 663 8.01 21.46 46.71
N VAL A 664 8.99 21.75 47.56
CA VAL A 664 8.99 21.31 48.97
C VAL A 664 8.52 22.48 49.84
N ALA A 665 7.65 22.18 50.80
CA ALA A 665 7.33 23.06 51.91
C ALA A 665 7.54 22.27 53.20
N ASP A 666 8.36 22.77 54.10
CA ASP A 666 8.58 22.16 55.41
C ASP A 666 8.76 23.20 56.53
N THR A 667 8.25 22.90 57.71
CA THR A 667 8.42 23.79 58.86
C THR A 667 8.22 23.06 60.18
N LYS A 668 8.87 23.55 61.23
CA LYS A 668 8.60 23.14 62.61
C LYS A 668 7.64 24.11 63.30
N ILE A 669 6.77 23.59 64.16
CA ILE A 669 5.90 24.36 65.05
C ILE A 669 6.11 23.87 66.48
N LYS A 670 6.13 24.78 67.46
CA LYS A 670 6.39 24.42 68.85
C LYS A 670 5.64 25.25 69.87
N SER A 671 5.26 24.62 70.99
CA SER A 671 4.35 25.20 71.98
C SER A 671 4.95 26.36 72.79
N ASP A 672 6.27 26.39 73.02
CA ASP A 672 6.96 27.47 73.73
C ASP A 672 7.25 28.71 72.87
N ALA A 673 7.06 28.60 71.55
CA ALA A 673 7.15 29.69 70.57
C ALA A 673 5.86 29.75 69.73
N ALA A 674 4.72 29.80 70.41
CA ALA A 674 3.42 29.48 69.82
C ALA A 674 2.96 30.36 68.64
N THR A 675 3.56 31.54 68.45
CA THR A 675 3.24 32.50 67.38
C THR A 675 4.39 32.70 66.39
N THR A 676 5.45 31.91 66.48
CA THR A 676 6.62 32.03 65.61
C THR A 676 6.49 31.06 64.45
N ALA A 677 6.72 31.56 63.23
CA ALA A 677 6.82 30.73 62.02
C ALA A 677 8.29 30.40 61.75
N PHE A 678 8.57 29.14 61.38
CA PHE A 678 9.92 28.63 61.20
C PHE A 678 10.20 28.14 59.78
N GLY A 679 9.42 28.55 58.78
CA GLY A 679 9.58 28.13 57.37
C GLY A 679 10.89 28.54 56.68
N SER A 680 11.88 29.04 57.42
CA SER A 680 13.23 29.29 56.93
C SER A 680 14.31 28.63 57.81
N ALA A 681 13.90 27.75 58.73
CA ALA A 681 14.83 27.03 59.60
C ALA A 681 15.59 25.99 58.79
N VAL A 682 16.87 25.81 59.05
CA VAL A 682 17.70 24.82 58.33
C VAL A 682 17.55 23.41 58.92
N ASP A 683 16.98 23.33 60.11
CA ASP A 683 16.85 22.16 60.97
C ASP A 683 15.39 21.94 61.38
N MET A 684 14.98 20.68 61.35
CA MET A 684 13.69 20.20 61.83
C MET A 684 13.91 19.48 63.15
N GLU A 685 13.45 20.11 64.23
CA GLU A 685 13.58 19.62 65.61
C GLU A 685 12.31 18.87 66.02
N MET A 686 12.49 17.72 66.66
CA MET A 686 11.39 16.90 67.17
C MET A 686 11.62 16.50 68.61
N ASP A 687 11.80 17.47 69.51
CA ASP A 687 11.89 17.18 70.94
C ASP A 687 10.47 16.96 71.50
N GLY A 688 10.30 16.07 72.48
CA GLY A 688 8.97 15.88 73.11
C GLY A 688 8.64 16.94 74.17
N GLU A 689 9.58 17.81 74.56
CA GLU A 689 9.34 18.94 75.47
C GLU A 689 10.24 20.14 75.14
N PRO A 690 9.70 21.33 74.80
CA PRO A 690 8.27 21.63 74.59
C PRO A 690 7.66 20.78 73.46
N ASP A 691 6.34 20.63 73.36
CA ASP A 691 5.75 19.87 72.23
C ASP A 691 6.17 20.46 70.86
N TYR A 692 6.73 19.64 69.97
CA TYR A 692 7.03 19.97 68.57
C TYR A 692 6.11 19.22 67.59
N GLY A 693 5.89 19.83 66.44
CA GLY A 693 5.38 19.17 65.24
C GLY A 693 6.17 19.63 64.02
N VAL A 694 6.49 18.71 63.11
CA VAL A 694 7.11 19.06 61.82
C VAL A 694 6.11 18.79 60.73
N LEU A 695 5.82 19.81 59.94
CA LEU A 695 4.93 19.77 58.78
C LEU A 695 5.79 19.64 57.53
N MET A 696 5.44 18.73 56.64
CA MET A 696 6.14 18.55 55.38
C MET A 696 5.16 18.26 54.24
N ARG A 697 5.40 18.86 53.08
CA ARG A 697 4.61 18.67 51.86
C ARG A 697 5.52 18.74 50.64
N TRP A 698 5.27 17.85 49.68
CA TRP A 698 5.87 17.86 48.35
C TRP A 698 4.80 18.07 47.30
N ASP A 699 5.12 18.87 46.29
CA ASP A 699 4.36 18.91 45.04
C ASP A 699 4.65 17.64 44.23
N LEU A 700 3.61 16.81 44.07
CA LEU A 700 3.67 15.53 43.36
C LEU A 700 3.15 15.64 41.93
N SER A 701 2.91 16.85 41.42
CA SER A 701 2.30 17.10 40.10
C SER A 701 3.05 16.49 38.92
N SER A 702 4.33 16.11 39.09
CA SER A 702 5.08 15.42 38.05
C SER A 702 4.75 13.93 37.94
N VAL A 703 4.09 13.31 38.94
CA VAL A 703 3.56 11.93 38.85
C VAL A 703 2.32 11.95 37.94
N PRO A 704 2.22 11.08 36.92
CA PRO A 704 1.06 11.05 36.05
C PRO A 704 -0.24 10.72 36.80
N SER A 705 -1.34 11.39 36.46
CA SER A 705 -2.68 11.03 36.97
C SER A 705 -3.14 9.67 36.44
N GLY A 706 -3.85 8.89 37.25
CA GLY A 706 -4.37 7.57 36.85
C GLY A 706 -3.41 6.40 37.01
N VAL A 707 -2.24 6.61 37.62
CA VAL A 707 -1.32 5.54 38.04
C VAL A 707 -1.75 4.91 39.35
N THR A 708 -1.30 3.69 39.64
CA THR A 708 -1.49 3.05 40.96
C THR A 708 -0.22 3.18 41.78
N VAL A 709 -0.27 3.87 42.93
CA VAL A 709 0.84 3.96 43.88
C VAL A 709 1.02 2.63 44.59
N LEU A 710 2.24 2.09 44.50
CA LEU A 710 2.65 0.83 45.13
C LEU A 710 3.30 1.06 46.49
N GLY A 711 3.95 2.20 46.67
CA GLY A 711 4.60 2.57 47.91
C GLY A 711 5.08 4.00 47.90
N ALA A 712 5.33 4.55 49.08
CA ALA A 712 5.98 5.84 49.23
C ALA A 712 6.94 5.81 50.42
N SER A 713 8.03 6.56 50.32
CA SER A 713 8.99 6.69 51.40
C SER A 713 9.56 8.10 51.52
N LEU A 714 9.88 8.48 52.75
CA LEU A 714 10.55 9.72 53.08
C LEU A 714 11.99 9.41 53.45
N GLU A 715 12.94 10.04 52.78
CA GLU A 715 14.35 10.00 53.10
C GLU A 715 14.81 11.31 53.72
N MET A 716 15.59 11.25 54.80
CA MET A 716 16.02 12.40 55.59
C MET A 716 17.42 12.17 56.17
N GLU A 717 18.21 13.23 56.24
CA GLU A 717 19.56 13.21 56.82
C GLU A 717 19.49 13.58 58.31
N VAL A 718 19.57 12.57 59.17
CA VAL A 718 19.46 12.72 60.62
C VAL A 718 20.82 13.06 61.23
N PHE A 719 20.90 14.12 62.03
CA PHE A 719 22.11 14.51 62.75
C PHE A 719 21.98 14.48 64.27
N ASN A 720 20.76 14.37 64.80
CA ASN A 720 20.49 14.06 66.21
C ASN A 720 19.50 12.89 66.33
N THR A 721 19.81 11.93 67.19
CA THR A 721 19.13 10.63 67.24
C THR A 721 18.37 10.44 68.53
N SER A 722 17.28 9.69 68.50
CA SER A 722 16.52 9.32 69.70
C SER A 722 16.30 7.81 69.78
N GLN A 723 16.03 7.33 70.99
CA GLN A 723 15.56 5.95 71.20
C GLN A 723 14.03 5.82 71.02
N ALA A 724 13.31 6.95 70.93
CA ALA A 724 11.87 7.04 70.75
C ALA A 724 11.45 6.72 69.30
N THR A 725 10.16 6.44 69.14
CA THR A 725 9.52 6.22 67.83
C THR A 725 8.54 7.35 67.57
N TYR A 726 8.68 7.98 66.41
CA TYR A 726 7.85 9.10 65.97
C TYR A 726 6.84 8.58 64.95
N GLU A 727 5.66 9.20 64.92
CA GLU A 727 4.57 8.77 64.06
C GLU A 727 4.21 9.88 63.05
N LEU A 728 3.94 9.45 61.83
CA LEU A 728 3.51 10.31 60.73
C LEU A 728 1.98 10.29 60.65
N TYR A 729 1.38 11.47 60.44
CA TYR A 729 -0.07 11.65 60.31
C TYR A 729 -0.40 12.57 59.14
N ALA A 730 -1.51 12.29 58.45
CA ALA A 730 -2.02 13.16 57.39
C ALA A 730 -2.43 14.53 57.96
N VAL A 731 -2.08 15.61 57.27
CA VAL A 731 -2.63 16.93 57.54
C VAL A 731 -3.84 17.15 56.63
N SER A 732 -4.93 17.67 57.19
CA SER A 732 -6.17 17.96 56.46
C SER A 732 -6.45 19.47 56.38
N THR A 733 -5.96 20.25 57.33
CA THR A 733 -6.05 21.71 57.31
C THR A 733 -5.00 22.31 56.38
N PRO A 734 -5.38 23.17 55.42
CA PRO A 734 -4.42 23.88 54.58
C PRO A 734 -3.46 24.75 55.38
N TRP A 735 -2.18 24.69 55.03
CA TRP A 735 -1.13 25.45 55.69
C TRP A 735 -0.12 26.05 54.70
N ALA A 736 0.57 27.09 55.17
CA ALA A 736 1.59 27.81 54.42
C ALA A 736 2.87 27.88 55.25
N GLU A 737 3.98 27.42 54.68
CA GLU A 737 5.30 27.33 55.32
C GLU A 737 5.77 28.62 56.01
N ALA A 738 5.54 29.77 55.37
CA ALA A 738 5.93 31.07 55.92
C ALA A 738 5.05 31.55 57.09
N ASP A 739 3.84 30.99 57.24
CA ASP A 739 2.82 31.49 58.17
C ASP A 739 2.45 30.48 59.27
N ALA A 740 2.79 29.20 59.09
CA ALA A 740 2.42 28.15 60.02
C ALA A 740 3.16 28.35 61.36
N THR A 741 2.38 28.37 62.43
CA THR A 741 2.80 28.50 63.82
C THR A 741 2.09 27.44 64.66
N TRP A 742 2.39 27.35 65.96
CA TRP A 742 1.64 26.48 66.86
C TRP A 742 0.14 26.81 66.90
N LEU A 743 -0.25 28.08 66.76
CA LEU A 743 -1.65 28.51 66.85
C LEU A 743 -2.35 28.65 65.49
N GLN A 744 -1.60 28.84 64.41
CA GLN A 744 -2.15 29.14 63.08
C GLN A 744 -1.57 28.24 62.00
N ALA A 745 -2.42 27.74 61.10
CA ALA A 745 -2.01 26.95 59.94
C ALA A 745 -1.57 27.85 58.77
N THR A 746 -2.24 28.99 58.61
CA THR A 746 -1.94 30.04 57.62
C THR A 746 -2.38 31.36 58.20
N ALA A 747 -1.88 32.48 57.65
CA ALA A 747 -2.28 33.81 58.08
C ALA A 747 -3.82 33.95 58.15
N GLY A 748 -4.34 34.17 59.36
CA GLY A 748 -5.78 34.33 59.60
C GLY A 748 -6.60 33.05 59.76
N GLN A 749 -5.97 31.86 59.68
CA GLN A 749 -6.62 30.56 59.87
C GLN A 749 -5.94 29.77 61.01
N ALA A 750 -6.68 29.52 62.08
CA ALA A 750 -6.21 28.71 63.21
C ALA A 750 -6.26 27.20 62.88
N TRP A 751 -5.39 26.42 63.52
CA TRP A 751 -5.55 24.96 63.56
C TRP A 751 -6.82 24.58 64.33
N PRO A 752 -7.46 23.43 64.05
CA PRO A 752 -8.58 22.94 64.85
C PRO A 752 -8.22 22.72 66.33
N ALA A 753 -6.95 22.38 66.60
CA ALA A 753 -6.34 22.40 67.92
C ALA A 753 -4.87 22.88 67.79
N PRO A 754 -4.32 23.59 68.80
CA PRO A 754 -2.93 24.03 68.78
C PRO A 754 -1.95 22.89 68.45
N GLY A 755 -0.90 23.21 67.70
CA GLY A 755 0.10 22.24 67.27
C GLY A 755 -0.37 21.26 66.21
N ALA A 756 -1.48 21.57 65.51
CA ALA A 756 -2.15 20.64 64.60
C ALA A 756 -2.54 19.30 65.28
N ALA A 757 -2.73 19.28 66.60
CA ALA A 757 -2.81 18.05 67.41
C ALA A 757 -3.95 17.09 67.02
N THR A 758 -5.01 17.60 66.38
CA THR A 758 -6.18 16.82 65.95
C THR A 758 -6.19 16.48 64.46
N GLU A 759 -5.18 16.90 63.69
CA GLU A 759 -5.02 16.49 62.30
C GLU A 759 -4.68 15.00 62.23
N GLY A 760 -5.34 14.23 61.37
CA GLY A 760 -5.05 12.80 61.16
C GLY A 760 -5.16 11.89 62.40
N SER A 761 -6.15 10.99 62.46
CA SER A 761 -6.23 9.99 63.53
C SER A 761 -5.51 8.67 63.20
N GLU A 762 -5.13 8.48 61.94
CA GLU A 762 -4.52 7.26 61.44
C GLU A 762 -3.02 7.48 61.22
N VAL A 763 -2.21 6.58 61.78
CA VAL A 763 -0.76 6.57 61.60
C VAL A 763 -0.45 6.10 60.18
N ILE A 764 0.27 6.91 59.41
CA ILE A 764 0.63 6.61 58.01
C ILE A 764 2.09 6.15 57.85
N GLY A 765 2.91 6.30 58.88
CA GLY A 765 4.32 5.90 58.89
C GLY A 765 4.93 6.01 60.28
N ARG A 766 6.08 5.38 60.49
CA ARG A 766 6.83 5.44 61.76
C ARG A 766 8.32 5.65 61.53
N LEU A 767 8.90 6.60 62.24
CA LEU A 767 10.32 6.93 62.22
C LEU A 767 10.99 6.44 63.51
N SER A 768 12.16 5.83 63.40
CA SER A 768 12.96 5.40 64.54
C SER A 768 14.44 5.63 64.27
N ALA A 769 14.90 6.86 64.52
CA ALA A 769 16.24 7.29 64.17
C ALA A 769 17.27 7.06 65.28
N ARG A 770 17.79 5.82 65.36
CA ARG A 770 18.79 5.40 66.37
C ARG A 770 20.25 5.65 65.98
N THR A 771 20.48 6.11 64.76
CA THR A 771 21.81 6.39 64.19
C THR A 771 21.75 7.66 63.36
N THR A 772 22.84 8.43 63.34
CA THR A 772 22.97 9.58 62.43
C THR A 772 23.21 9.10 61.00
N GLY A 773 22.95 9.98 60.04
CA GLY A 773 23.04 9.72 58.61
C GLY A 773 21.67 9.62 57.94
N ARG A 774 21.71 9.29 56.65
CA ARG A 774 20.53 9.07 55.80
C ARG A 774 19.63 7.95 56.34
N MET A 775 18.37 8.29 56.58
CA MET A 775 17.33 7.37 57.01
C MET A 775 16.14 7.41 56.07
N THR A 776 15.56 6.24 55.80
CA THR A 776 14.36 6.07 54.98
C THR A 776 13.21 5.58 55.85
N VAL A 777 12.07 6.27 55.79
CA VAL A 777 10.81 5.91 56.42
C VAL A 777 9.83 5.50 55.33
N SER A 778 9.49 4.21 55.28
CA SER A 778 8.41 3.74 54.40
C SER A 778 7.04 4.07 55.01
N LEU A 779 6.13 4.59 54.19
CA LEU A 779 4.73 4.72 54.58
C LEU A 779 4.06 3.34 54.60
N ASN A 780 3.06 3.19 55.46
CA ASN A 780 2.23 1.98 55.52
C ASN A 780 1.08 2.05 54.48
N ALA A 781 0.21 1.03 54.45
CA ALA A 781 -0.90 0.96 53.49
C ALA A 781 -1.81 2.20 53.52
N ALA A 782 -2.07 2.78 54.70
CA ALA A 782 -2.87 4.00 54.83
C ALA A 782 -2.14 5.21 54.23
N GLY A 783 -0.83 5.32 54.44
CA GLY A 783 0.00 6.35 53.82
C GLY A 783 0.12 6.21 52.31
N THR A 784 0.25 5.00 51.78
CA THR A 784 0.24 4.74 50.33
C THR A 784 -1.09 5.17 49.71
N ALA A 785 -2.22 4.81 50.34
CA ALA A 785 -3.55 5.23 49.88
C ALA A 785 -3.76 6.75 49.95
N LEU A 786 -3.20 7.40 50.97
CA LEU A 786 -3.22 8.86 51.08
C LEU A 786 -2.45 9.53 49.92
N VAL A 787 -1.25 9.04 49.60
CA VAL A 787 -0.46 9.55 48.47
C VAL A 787 -1.19 9.33 47.14
N GLN A 788 -1.85 8.18 46.95
CA GLN A 788 -2.73 7.96 45.79
C GLN A 788 -3.81 9.06 45.70
N SER A 789 -4.49 9.35 46.81
CA SER A 789 -5.54 10.37 46.84
C SER A 789 -5.03 11.79 46.49
N TRP A 790 -3.77 12.09 46.81
CA TRP A 790 -3.13 13.36 46.45
C TRP A 790 -2.77 13.42 44.97
N ILE A 791 -2.38 12.32 44.34
CA ILE A 791 -2.15 12.27 42.90
C ILE A 791 -3.48 12.42 42.15
N ASP A 792 -4.54 11.76 42.62
CA ASP A 792 -5.87 11.84 42.02
C ASP A 792 -6.52 13.23 42.20
N ASN A 793 -6.20 13.91 43.32
CA ASN A 793 -6.66 15.25 43.62
C ASN A 793 -5.54 16.10 44.26
N PRO A 794 -4.68 16.75 43.45
CA PRO A 794 -3.54 17.52 43.95
C PRO A 794 -3.92 18.65 44.90
N ALA A 795 -5.12 19.22 44.78
CA ALA A 795 -5.61 20.27 45.67
C ALA A 795 -5.87 19.77 47.12
N ALA A 796 -6.04 18.46 47.31
CA ALA A 796 -6.20 17.85 48.62
C ALA A 796 -4.85 17.59 49.34
N ASN A 797 -3.72 17.76 48.65
CA ASN A 797 -2.41 17.53 49.24
C ASN A 797 -2.05 18.65 50.23
N GLN A 798 -2.25 18.36 51.52
CA GLN A 798 -1.77 19.20 52.62
C GLN A 798 -0.54 18.58 53.32
N GLY A 799 0.05 17.54 52.73
CA GLY A 799 1.22 16.88 53.30
C GLY A 799 0.93 16.09 54.58
N PHE A 800 1.99 15.83 55.34
CA PHE A 800 1.91 15.11 56.60
C PHE A 800 2.66 15.85 57.71
N MET A 801 2.32 15.50 58.93
CA MET A 801 3.05 15.91 60.11
C MET A 801 3.76 14.73 60.76
N ILE A 802 4.92 14.99 61.33
CA ILE A 802 5.64 14.05 62.18
C ILE A 802 5.56 14.58 63.61
N ARG A 803 5.15 13.71 64.53
CA ARG A 803 5.04 14.03 65.97
C ARG A 803 5.56 12.91 66.85
N ASP A 804 5.99 13.29 68.04
CA ASP A 804 6.31 12.34 69.11
C ASP A 804 5.03 11.68 69.65
N TYR A 805 5.07 10.36 69.79
CA TYR A 805 3.96 9.55 70.29
C TYR A 805 4.13 9.13 71.75
N ASP A 806 5.36 9.11 72.28
CA ASP A 806 5.69 8.51 73.58
C ASP A 806 6.08 9.52 74.67
N GLY A 807 6.07 10.83 74.38
CA GLY A 807 6.41 11.88 75.34
C GLY A 807 7.89 11.88 75.73
N ALA A 808 8.76 11.58 74.76
CA ALA A 808 10.19 11.47 74.92
C ALA A 808 10.84 12.86 74.95
N THR A 809 11.56 13.17 76.03
CA THR A 809 12.27 14.45 76.17
C THR A 809 13.52 14.60 75.27
N ASP A 810 13.83 13.61 74.43
CA ASP A 810 15.03 13.54 73.59
C ASP A 810 14.61 13.32 72.13
N GLY A 811 14.82 14.34 71.29
CA GLY A 811 14.27 14.45 69.95
C GLY A 811 15.09 13.82 68.82
N VAL A 812 14.49 13.76 67.64
CA VAL A 812 15.21 13.49 66.38
C VAL A 812 15.33 14.80 65.61
N ASP A 813 16.56 15.14 65.22
CA ASP A 813 16.80 16.32 64.39
C ASP A 813 17.35 15.90 63.03
N PHE A 814 16.76 16.48 61.98
CA PHE A 814 17.20 16.31 60.60
C PHE A 814 17.16 17.62 59.84
N PHE A 815 17.79 17.62 58.67
CA PHE A 815 17.88 18.80 57.82
C PHE A 815 16.57 19.07 57.08
N SER A 816 16.20 20.35 57.03
CA SER A 816 15.09 20.89 56.22
C SER A 816 15.42 21.00 54.73
N SER A 817 14.45 21.43 53.95
CA SER A 817 14.65 21.83 52.56
C SER A 817 15.52 23.09 52.38
N GLU A 818 15.75 23.88 53.43
CA GLU A 818 16.63 25.06 53.50
C GLU A 818 18.10 24.71 53.74
N ALA A 819 18.43 23.44 53.99
CA ALA A 819 19.78 23.02 54.29
C ALA A 819 20.78 23.49 53.21
N PRO A 820 21.99 23.93 53.63
CA PRO A 820 22.97 24.52 52.71
C PRO A 820 23.51 23.49 51.71
N THR A 821 23.61 22.23 52.12
CA THR A 821 23.98 21.12 51.24
C THR A 821 22.72 20.54 50.62
N ILE A 822 22.64 20.47 49.29
CA ILE A 822 21.49 19.86 48.60
C ILE A 822 21.31 18.41 49.01
N GLY A 823 22.41 17.65 49.11
CA GLY A 823 22.38 16.25 49.50
C GLY A 823 21.68 16.01 50.85
N ASP A 824 21.82 16.91 51.81
CA ASP A 824 21.27 16.75 53.16
C ASP A 824 19.75 17.01 53.23
N ARG A 825 19.16 17.61 52.19
CA ARG A 825 17.72 17.94 52.14
C ARG A 825 16.86 16.69 52.05
N PRO A 826 15.64 16.71 52.59
CA PRO A 826 14.76 15.55 52.58
C PRO A 826 14.25 15.25 51.17
N THR A 827 14.13 13.95 50.87
CA THR A 827 13.66 13.44 49.58
C THR A 827 12.42 12.59 49.79
N PHE A 828 11.36 12.85 49.04
CA PHE A 828 10.18 11.98 49.03
C PHE A 828 10.20 11.09 47.79
N HIS A 829 9.99 9.80 47.96
CA HIS A 829 9.92 8.82 46.87
C HIS A 829 8.51 8.27 46.74
N VAL A 830 8.04 8.14 45.50
CA VAL A 830 6.76 7.52 45.16
C VAL A 830 7.02 6.42 44.15
N ASP A 831 6.74 5.17 44.54
CA ASP A 831 6.74 4.00 43.68
C ASP A 831 5.34 3.81 43.11
N TYR A 832 5.17 3.75 41.79
CA TYR A 832 3.87 3.58 41.15
C TYR A 832 3.94 2.66 39.93
N THR A 833 2.82 2.04 39.59
CA THR A 833 2.66 1.32 38.33
C THR A 833 2.53 2.33 37.20
N SER A 834 3.47 2.33 36.27
CA SER A 834 3.20 2.86 34.96
C SER A 834 2.55 1.75 34.14
N ASN A 835 1.39 2.03 33.53
CA ASN A 835 1.01 1.26 32.35
C ASN A 835 2.19 1.42 31.38
N ALA A 836 2.60 0.36 30.70
CA ALA A 836 3.72 0.41 29.74
C ALA A 836 3.58 1.51 28.67
N ALA A 837 2.41 2.16 28.59
CA ALA A 837 2.13 3.39 27.83
C ALA A 837 2.72 4.70 28.43
N SER A 838 3.25 4.73 29.66
CA SER A 838 3.64 5.98 30.37
C SER A 838 5.14 6.14 30.67
N THR A 839 5.99 5.19 30.28
CA THR A 839 7.48 5.31 30.38
C THR A 839 8.11 6.27 29.38
N GLY A 840 7.34 6.91 28.51
CA GLY A 840 7.91 7.99 27.72
C GLY A 840 8.03 9.25 28.57
N ARG A 841 9.24 9.62 28.96
CA ARG A 841 9.61 11.03 29.11
C ARG A 841 10.97 11.20 28.49
N ILE A 842 11.14 12.26 27.70
CA ILE A 842 12.39 12.55 26.99
C ILE A 842 13.15 13.58 27.82
N GLN A 843 14.37 13.24 28.25
CA GLN A 843 15.26 14.17 28.95
C GLN A 843 16.24 14.77 27.93
N ILE A 844 16.22 16.10 27.81
CA ILE A 844 17.15 16.85 26.93
C ILE A 844 18.25 17.44 27.80
N SER A 845 19.50 17.17 27.46
CA SER A 845 20.70 17.70 28.14
C SER A 845 21.66 18.37 27.16
N SER A 846 22.37 19.40 27.61
CA SER A 846 23.51 19.98 26.86
C SER A 846 24.71 19.03 26.85
N ASP A 847 25.69 19.31 25.98
CA ASP A 847 26.90 18.48 25.83
C ASP A 847 27.73 18.30 27.12
N ASP A 848 27.58 19.20 28.09
CA ASP A 848 28.23 19.12 29.41
C ASP A 848 27.42 18.32 30.46
N GLY A 849 26.27 17.77 30.08
CA GLY A 849 25.42 16.96 30.95
C GLY A 849 24.53 17.75 31.90
N SER A 850 24.41 19.07 31.74
CA SER A 850 23.44 19.84 32.50
C SER A 850 22.01 19.68 31.92
N PRO A 851 20.98 19.49 32.79
CA PRO A 851 19.61 19.22 32.33
C PRO A 851 18.98 20.49 31.75
N VAL A 852 18.39 20.38 30.56
CA VAL A 852 17.74 21.50 29.85
C VAL A 852 16.23 21.48 30.05
N SER A 853 15.55 20.33 29.87
CA SER A 853 14.10 20.18 30.14
C SER A 853 13.66 18.71 30.22
N LEU A 854 12.52 18.47 30.88
CA LEU A 854 11.81 17.19 31.01
C LEU A 854 10.50 17.22 30.21
N LEU A 855 10.41 16.46 29.13
CA LEU A 855 9.24 16.42 28.25
C LEU A 855 8.40 15.15 28.47
N PRO A 856 7.06 15.19 28.20
CA PRO A 856 6.20 14.00 28.22
C PRO A 856 6.59 12.98 27.13
N ALA A 857 6.01 11.78 27.17
CA ALA A 857 6.30 10.63 26.26
C ALA A 857 6.16 10.96 24.79
N THR A 858 5.16 11.76 24.54
CA THR A 858 4.72 12.22 23.24
C THR A 858 4.59 13.73 23.37
N PRO A 859 5.72 14.48 23.37
CA PRO A 859 5.64 15.93 23.36
C PRO A 859 4.99 16.33 22.04
N SER A 860 4.07 17.30 22.08
CA SER A 860 3.63 17.91 20.82
C SER A 860 4.83 18.57 20.14
N MET A 861 4.86 18.59 18.81
CA MET A 861 6.00 19.15 18.06
C MET A 861 6.25 20.63 18.43
N ALA A 862 5.22 21.36 18.83
CA ALA A 862 5.31 22.72 19.35
C ALA A 862 6.05 22.83 20.70
N GLN A 863 5.95 21.82 21.57
CA GLN A 863 6.66 21.75 22.85
C GLN A 863 8.13 21.38 22.66
N LEU A 864 8.42 20.43 21.76
CA LEU A 864 9.78 20.00 21.42
C LEU A 864 10.59 21.14 20.77
N VAL A 865 9.98 21.83 19.79
CA VAL A 865 10.60 22.96 19.08
C VAL A 865 10.68 24.20 19.97
N GLY A 866 9.70 24.44 20.84
CA GLY A 866 9.71 25.57 21.78
C GLY A 866 10.91 25.53 22.73
N GLU A 867 11.25 24.35 23.25
CA GLU A 867 12.37 24.12 24.19
C GLU A 867 13.75 24.18 23.51
N LEU A 868 13.90 23.56 22.33
CA LEU A 868 15.14 23.56 21.55
C LEU A 868 15.56 24.97 21.11
N VAL A 869 14.59 25.87 20.91
CA VAL A 869 14.82 27.26 20.52
C VAL A 869 15.14 28.16 21.73
N SER A 870 14.70 27.81 22.94
CA SER A 870 14.92 28.61 24.16
C SER A 870 16.16 28.24 24.99
N ALA A 871 16.80 27.10 24.71
CA ALA A 871 17.94 26.60 25.48
C ALA A 871 19.23 27.44 25.28
N PRO A 872 19.86 27.99 26.34
CA PRO A 872 21.14 28.69 26.23
C PRO A 872 22.29 27.66 26.15
N ALA A 873 23.06 27.63 25.06
CA ALA A 873 24.25 26.78 24.93
C ALA A 873 25.54 27.60 24.80
N ALA A 874 26.58 27.18 25.54
CA ALA A 874 27.92 27.76 25.50
C ALA A 874 28.65 27.40 24.20
N LEU A 875 29.23 28.41 23.53
CA LEU A 875 29.99 28.23 22.28
C LEU A 875 31.38 27.62 22.58
N ASP A 876 31.68 26.47 21.98
CA ASP A 876 33.06 25.94 21.87
C ASP A 876 33.87 26.81 20.88
N PRO A 877 34.99 27.45 21.27
CA PRO A 877 35.73 28.37 20.40
C PRO A 877 36.46 27.70 19.22
N GLY A 878 36.44 26.37 19.09
CA GLY A 878 37.31 25.61 18.17
C GLY A 878 36.72 25.18 16.83
N ARG A 879 35.41 25.27 16.59
CA ARG A 879 34.76 24.78 15.36
C ARG A 879 34.03 25.88 14.61
N THR A 880 34.52 26.23 13.43
CA THR A 880 33.84 27.13 12.49
C THR A 880 32.97 26.31 11.54
N GLY A 881 31.69 26.14 11.88
CA GLY A 881 30.69 25.48 11.02
C GLY A 881 29.40 25.12 11.78
N ALA A 882 28.33 25.83 11.42
CA ALA A 882 26.91 25.78 11.78
C ALA A 882 26.21 24.43 12.13
N GLU A 883 26.69 23.65 13.09
CA GLU A 883 25.96 22.50 13.67
C GLU A 883 25.95 22.59 15.21
N ARG A 884 24.78 22.38 15.83
CA ARG A 884 24.64 22.19 17.28
C ARG A 884 24.28 20.74 17.57
N GLU A 885 25.01 20.14 18.50
CA GLU A 885 24.80 18.75 18.92
C GLU A 885 24.05 18.76 20.26
N TYR A 886 23.00 17.95 20.36
CA TYR A 886 22.22 17.76 21.60
C TYR A 886 22.21 16.28 21.96
N ARG A 887 22.32 15.99 23.26
CA ARG A 887 22.28 14.63 23.78
C ARG A 887 20.89 14.33 24.32
N VAL A 888 20.21 13.36 23.69
CA VAL A 888 18.87 12.91 24.08
C VAL A 888 18.99 11.61 24.86
N VAL A 889 18.51 11.62 26.10
CA VAL A 889 18.51 10.46 27.00
C VAL A 889 17.08 9.96 27.14
N VAL A 890 16.86 8.71 26.73
CA VAL A 890 15.57 8.01 26.86
C VAL A 890 15.72 6.91 27.90
N GLY A 891 15.10 7.08 29.06
CA GLY A 891 15.30 6.20 30.22
C GLY A 891 16.72 6.24 30.79
N SER A 892 17.09 5.26 31.64
CA SER A 892 18.32 5.32 32.45
C SER A 892 19.63 4.95 31.74
N SER A 893 19.63 4.63 30.44
CA SER A 893 20.83 4.02 29.81
C SER A 893 20.99 4.15 28.29
N GLN A 894 20.07 4.81 27.57
CA GLN A 894 20.23 5.01 26.12
C GLN A 894 20.64 6.44 25.80
N THR A 895 21.68 6.58 24.96
CA THR A 895 22.15 7.89 24.48
C THR A 895 22.00 7.93 22.96
N ALA A 896 21.19 8.85 22.45
CA ALA A 896 21.16 9.20 21.03
C ALA A 896 21.73 10.62 20.86
N ALA A 897 22.61 10.81 19.89
CA ALA A 897 23.08 12.13 19.49
C ALA A 897 22.14 12.69 18.42
N LEU A 898 21.60 13.88 18.66
CA LEU A 898 20.78 14.63 17.70
C LEU A 898 21.59 15.83 17.22
N VAL A 899 21.96 15.87 15.94
CA VAL A 899 22.63 17.02 15.32
C VAL A 899 21.58 17.92 14.68
N VAL A 900 21.48 19.17 15.14
CA VAL A 900 20.56 20.19 14.61
C VAL A 900 21.36 21.35 14.02
N PRO A 901 21.20 21.69 12.73
CA PRO A 901 21.85 22.87 12.16
C PRO A 901 21.16 24.13 12.66
N VAL A 902 21.92 25.05 13.27
CA VAL A 902 21.41 26.37 13.68
C VAL A 902 22.00 27.44 12.77
N ALA A 903 21.17 28.00 11.90
CA ALA A 903 21.53 29.17 11.10
C ALA A 903 21.12 30.43 11.85
N ASP A 904 22.10 31.14 12.42
CA ASP A 904 21.89 32.50 12.89
C ASP A 904 21.66 33.42 11.68
N SER A 905 20.52 34.12 11.70
CA SER A 905 20.16 35.28 10.86
C SER A 905 19.84 35.06 9.37
N VAL A 906 18.65 34.56 9.03
CA VAL A 906 17.92 34.98 7.81
C VAL A 906 16.41 34.98 8.07
N GLN A 907 15.72 36.00 7.52
CA GLN A 907 14.29 36.29 7.64
C GLN A 907 13.38 35.07 7.41
N VAL A 908 12.32 34.99 8.24
CA VAL A 908 11.32 33.93 8.30
C VAL A 908 10.55 33.80 6.98
N ASP A 909 10.72 32.67 6.28
CA ASP A 909 9.83 32.23 5.20
C ASP A 909 8.84 31.19 5.76
N ARG A 910 7.54 31.46 5.60
CA ARG A 910 6.42 30.67 6.16
C ARG A 910 6.09 29.42 5.31
N SER A 911 6.82 29.15 4.23
CA SER A 911 6.58 28.05 3.28
C SER A 911 6.97 26.65 3.77
N ARG A 912 7.79 26.54 4.83
CA ARG A 912 8.28 25.22 5.31
C ARG A 912 7.47 24.58 6.46
N MET A 913 6.59 25.30 7.15
CA MET A 913 5.83 24.73 8.30
C MET A 913 4.50 24.06 7.91
N ALA A 914 4.07 24.14 6.64
CA ALA A 914 2.84 23.47 6.20
C ALA A 914 3.03 21.94 5.99
N LEU A 915 4.27 21.49 5.75
CA LEU A 915 4.59 20.09 5.46
C LEU A 915 4.51 19.14 6.67
N ASP A 916 4.65 19.64 7.90
CA ASP A 916 4.61 18.82 9.12
C ASP A 916 3.23 18.75 9.78
N ARG A 917 2.24 19.52 9.32
CA ARG A 917 0.92 19.58 9.97
C ARG A 917 -0.04 18.47 9.52
N VAL A 918 0.14 17.91 8.32
CA VAL A 918 -0.78 16.92 7.73
C VAL A 918 -0.31 15.47 7.93
N ALA A 919 1.01 15.23 8.07
CA ALA A 919 1.54 13.90 8.38
C ALA A 919 1.14 13.38 9.78
N LEU A 920 0.64 14.27 10.66
CA LEU A 920 0.25 13.96 12.03
C LEU A 920 -1.27 13.76 12.22
N GLU A 921 -2.09 13.95 11.17
CA GLU A 921 -3.56 13.74 11.29
C GLU A 921 -4.03 12.33 10.88
N SER A 922 -3.19 11.48 10.26
CA SER A 922 -3.60 10.14 9.78
C SER A 922 -2.96 8.92 10.46
N GLY A 923 -1.98 9.08 11.37
CA GLY A 923 -1.56 8.01 12.28
C GLY A 923 -0.84 6.75 11.75
N GLU A 924 -0.33 6.69 10.51
CA GLU A 924 0.05 5.39 9.89
C GLU A 924 1.48 5.18 9.32
N ALA A 925 2.48 6.05 9.54
CA ALA A 925 3.86 5.73 9.09
C ALA A 925 4.99 6.31 9.95
N TRP A 926 6.02 5.48 10.21
CA TRP A 926 7.26 5.86 10.89
C TRP A 926 8.47 5.70 9.95
N ALA A 927 9.30 6.73 9.84
CA ALA A 927 10.63 6.65 9.22
C ALA A 927 11.69 6.84 10.30
N VAL A 928 12.61 5.89 10.45
CA VAL A 928 13.71 5.95 11.44
C VAL A 928 15.05 6.00 10.70
N TYR A 929 15.82 7.07 10.91
CA TYR A 929 17.23 7.16 10.50
C TYR A 929 18.11 6.76 11.70
N ALA A 930 18.80 5.63 11.64
CA ALA A 930 19.68 5.16 12.71
C ALA A 930 21.12 5.02 12.21
N GLN A 931 22.05 5.76 12.82
CA GLN A 931 23.49 5.62 12.57
C GLN A 931 24.17 5.22 13.89
N THR A 932 24.55 3.95 14.04
CA THR A 932 25.21 3.44 15.25
C THR A 932 26.73 3.62 15.15
N LEU A 933 27.28 4.58 15.89
CA LEU A 933 28.72 4.73 16.10
C LEU A 933 29.12 4.02 17.41
N GLY A 934 29.13 2.68 17.44
CA GLY A 934 29.58 1.95 18.63
C GLY A 934 29.29 0.44 18.65
N VAL A 935 29.88 -0.26 19.65
CA VAL A 935 29.80 -1.72 19.85
C VAL A 935 28.55 -2.08 20.66
N GLY A 936 27.58 -2.78 20.08
CA GLY A 936 26.35 -3.23 20.76
C GLY A 936 25.26 -3.73 19.81
N THR A 937 24.23 -4.39 20.37
CA THR A 937 23.04 -4.89 19.65
C THR A 937 21.95 -3.82 19.66
N ALA A 938 21.41 -3.44 18.50
CA ALA A 938 20.23 -2.58 18.39
C ALA A 938 18.99 -3.43 18.10
N SER A 939 17.88 -3.16 18.78
CA SER A 939 16.59 -3.83 18.57
C SER A 939 15.53 -2.77 18.34
N LEU A 940 14.73 -2.93 17.28
CA LEU A 940 13.70 -1.99 16.85
C LEU A 940 12.37 -2.75 16.80
N ASP A 941 11.44 -2.41 17.69
CA ASP A 941 10.07 -2.96 17.68
C ASP A 941 9.15 -2.08 16.84
N VAL A 942 8.45 -2.67 15.88
CA VAL A 942 7.54 -1.96 14.95
C VAL A 942 6.11 -2.47 15.15
N PRO A 943 5.10 -1.57 15.32
CA PRO A 943 3.71 -1.96 15.52
C PRO A 943 3.05 -2.52 14.23
N ALA A 944 1.99 -3.31 14.41
CA ALA A 944 1.34 -4.14 13.39
C ALA A 944 0.78 -3.42 12.13
N SER A 945 0.59 -2.10 12.18
CA SER A 945 0.14 -1.29 11.03
C SER A 945 1.28 -0.57 10.28
N GLY A 946 2.53 -0.69 10.74
CA GLY A 946 3.67 -0.01 10.11
C GLY A 946 4.37 -0.88 9.06
N ARG A 947 4.54 -0.35 7.85
CA ARG A 947 5.55 -0.86 6.89
C ARG A 947 6.91 -0.26 7.23
N LEU A 948 7.91 -1.10 7.50
CA LEU A 948 9.29 -0.68 7.78
C LEU A 948 10.07 -0.47 6.47
N PHE A 949 10.56 0.76 6.24
CA PHE A 949 11.58 1.04 5.22
C PHE A 949 12.93 1.23 5.91
N VAL A 950 13.85 0.27 5.75
CA VAL A 950 15.25 0.42 6.16
C VAL A 950 16.06 0.86 4.95
N THR A 951 16.42 2.13 4.89
CA THR A 951 17.08 2.72 3.71
C THR A 951 18.61 2.64 3.73
N ASP A 952 19.23 2.46 4.91
CA ASP A 952 20.68 2.26 5.01
C ASP A 952 21.09 1.53 6.30
N VAL A 953 22.00 0.56 6.19
CA VAL A 953 22.60 -0.16 7.32
C VAL A 953 24.10 -0.27 7.06
N SER A 954 24.92 0.50 7.79
CA SER A 954 26.37 0.35 7.75
C SER A 954 26.86 -0.29 9.05
N ALA A 955 27.22 -1.57 9.01
CA ALA A 955 27.91 -2.23 10.11
C ALA A 955 29.43 -2.25 9.86
N THR A 956 30.23 -1.91 10.87
CA THR A 956 31.65 -2.30 10.87
C THR A 956 31.77 -3.77 11.29
N ALA A 957 32.93 -4.40 11.05
CA ALA A 957 33.15 -5.86 11.03
C ALA A 957 32.86 -6.66 12.33
N SER A 958 32.15 -6.10 13.30
CA SER A 958 31.93 -6.68 14.64
C SER A 958 30.54 -6.41 15.25
N THR A 959 29.53 -6.04 14.46
CA THR A 959 28.17 -5.72 14.97
C THR A 959 27.09 -6.62 14.34
N SER A 960 26.11 -7.08 15.13
CA SER A 960 24.94 -7.85 14.67
C SER A 960 23.66 -7.03 14.80
N ILE A 961 22.75 -7.15 13.82
CA ILE A 961 21.45 -6.46 13.82
C ILE A 961 20.34 -7.52 13.86
N ASP A 962 19.46 -7.41 14.86
CA ASP A 962 18.28 -8.26 15.03
C ASP A 962 17.05 -7.45 14.61
N VAL A 963 16.38 -7.87 13.52
CA VAL A 963 15.11 -7.29 13.05
C VAL A 963 13.98 -8.26 13.38
N VAL A 964 13.00 -7.80 14.15
CA VAL A 964 11.85 -8.61 14.58
C VAL A 964 10.59 -8.06 13.91
N ALA A 965 10.08 -8.75 12.90
CA ALA A 965 8.82 -8.40 12.25
C ALA A 965 7.65 -9.12 12.97
N GLN A 966 6.70 -8.34 13.49
CA GLN A 966 5.60 -8.89 14.31
C GLN A 966 4.52 -9.63 13.51
N ALA A 967 4.50 -9.53 12.17
CA ALA A 967 3.41 -10.08 11.36
C ALA A 967 3.34 -11.62 11.34
N GLU A 968 4.45 -12.35 11.59
CA GLU A 968 4.44 -13.82 11.51
C GLU A 968 5.41 -14.54 12.49
N ASN A 969 5.92 -13.86 13.53
CA ASN A 969 6.97 -14.39 14.43
C ASN A 969 8.28 -14.82 13.72
N THR A 970 8.52 -14.37 12.49
CA THR A 970 9.78 -14.60 11.77
C THR A 970 10.90 -13.78 12.40
N ARG A 971 11.92 -14.45 12.96
CA ARG A 971 13.15 -13.80 13.43
C ARG A 971 14.22 -13.88 12.36
N LEU A 972 14.75 -12.73 11.96
CA LEU A 972 15.83 -12.60 10.99
C LEU A 972 17.09 -12.11 11.70
N ARG A 973 18.15 -12.92 11.65
CA ARG A 973 19.45 -12.57 12.21
C ARG A 973 20.51 -12.59 11.11
N ALA A 974 21.09 -11.44 10.83
CA ALA A 974 22.15 -11.27 9.84
C ALA A 974 23.53 -11.15 10.53
N PHE A 975 24.47 -12.00 10.12
CA PHE A 975 25.85 -11.95 10.60
C PHE A 975 26.78 -11.45 9.48
N PRO A 976 27.53 -10.35 9.70
CA PRO A 976 28.66 -10.02 8.83
C PRO A 976 29.84 -10.96 9.17
N ASN A 977 30.31 -11.73 8.19
CA ASN A 977 31.55 -12.49 8.26
C ASN A 977 32.46 -12.05 7.09
N PRO A 978 33.79 -11.92 7.29
CA PRO A 978 34.75 -11.62 6.21
C PRO A 978 34.75 -12.58 4.99
N PHE A 979 33.96 -13.66 5.01
CA PHE A 979 33.81 -14.65 3.91
C PHE A 979 32.37 -14.76 3.34
N GLY A 980 31.43 -13.87 3.72
CA GLY A 980 30.05 -13.81 3.20
C GLY A 980 28.97 -13.69 4.29
N ALA A 981 27.82 -13.10 3.96
CA ALA A 981 26.70 -12.92 4.90
C ALA A 981 25.94 -14.24 5.16
N GLN A 982 25.78 -14.61 6.43
CA GLN A 982 24.90 -15.71 6.86
C GLN A 982 23.51 -15.15 7.18
N LEU A 983 22.48 -15.70 6.52
CA LEU A 983 21.08 -15.40 6.77
C LEU A 983 20.46 -16.57 7.55
N MET A 984 20.24 -16.35 8.84
CA MET A 984 19.58 -17.33 9.70
C MET A 984 18.10 -16.97 9.81
N VAL A 985 17.23 -17.86 9.34
CA VAL A 985 15.77 -17.70 9.40
C VAL A 985 15.24 -18.66 10.45
N GLN A 986 14.55 -18.14 11.46
CA GLN A 986 13.88 -18.96 12.46
C GLN A 986 12.37 -18.85 12.29
N TYR A 987 11.73 -19.98 12.00
CA TYR A 987 10.29 -20.09 11.73
C TYR A 987 9.65 -21.11 12.66
N PRO A 988 8.49 -20.82 13.28
CA PRO A 988 7.94 -21.62 14.38
C PRO A 988 7.23 -22.91 13.93
N GLN A 989 6.84 -23.05 12.66
CA GLN A 989 6.18 -24.25 12.11
C GLN A 989 6.97 -24.88 10.96
N ASP A 990 6.53 -26.07 10.53
CA ASP A 990 7.07 -26.73 9.34
C ASP A 990 6.83 -25.82 8.12
N ALA A 991 7.91 -25.44 7.44
CA ALA A 991 7.83 -24.48 6.36
C ALA A 991 8.80 -24.81 5.22
N ALA A 992 8.31 -24.72 3.99
CA ALA A 992 9.13 -24.71 2.80
C ALA A 992 9.62 -23.27 2.56
N LEU A 993 10.89 -23.03 2.83
CA LEU A 993 11.55 -21.77 2.55
C LEU A 993 12.18 -21.83 1.17
N GLU A 994 11.90 -20.83 0.34
CA GLU A 994 12.51 -20.66 -0.97
C GLU A 994 13.14 -19.28 -1.05
N LEU A 995 14.44 -19.23 -1.27
CA LEU A 995 15.11 -18.02 -1.71
C LEU A 995 15.01 -17.98 -3.24
N VAL A 996 14.37 -16.95 -3.75
CA VAL A 996 14.03 -16.80 -5.17
C VAL A 996 14.81 -15.60 -5.71
N ASP A 997 15.45 -15.74 -6.86
CA ASP A 997 16.05 -14.58 -7.53
C ASP A 997 14.96 -13.66 -8.09
N MET A 998 15.35 -12.45 -8.53
CA MET A 998 14.42 -11.48 -9.12
C MET A 998 13.84 -11.92 -10.48
N LEU A 999 14.19 -13.12 -10.97
CA LEU A 999 13.63 -13.79 -12.15
C LEU A 999 12.64 -14.89 -11.75
N GLY A 1000 12.28 -15.00 -10.47
CA GLY A 1000 11.30 -15.98 -9.99
C GLY A 1000 11.86 -17.40 -9.85
N ARG A 1001 13.17 -17.61 -10.03
CA ARG A 1001 13.81 -18.94 -9.94
C ARG A 1001 14.27 -19.20 -8.51
N THR A 1002 13.89 -20.34 -7.96
CA THR A 1002 14.36 -20.78 -6.64
C THR A 1002 15.87 -21.04 -6.70
N VAL A 1003 16.66 -20.20 -6.03
CA VAL A 1003 18.13 -20.30 -5.97
C VAL A 1003 18.63 -21.02 -4.71
N ALA A 1004 17.80 -21.08 -3.67
CA ALA A 1004 18.02 -21.93 -2.50
C ALA A 1004 16.67 -22.39 -1.94
N ARG A 1005 16.61 -23.62 -1.42
CA ARG A 1005 15.41 -24.16 -0.76
C ARG A 1005 15.82 -24.83 0.55
N ALA A 1006 15.03 -24.61 1.59
CA ALA A 1006 15.18 -25.30 2.86
C ALA A 1006 13.80 -25.74 3.34
N GLU A 1007 13.69 -26.99 3.80
CA GLU A 1007 12.50 -27.46 4.50
C GLU A 1007 12.78 -27.41 5.99
N LEU A 1008 11.94 -26.67 6.71
CA LEU A 1008 11.96 -26.61 8.16
C LEU A 1008 10.99 -27.63 8.73
N LYS A 1009 11.43 -28.33 9.77
CA LYS A 1009 10.56 -29.02 10.72
C LYS A 1009 10.75 -28.44 12.11
N GLY A 1010 10.01 -27.36 12.42
CA GLY A 1010 10.12 -26.58 13.66
C GLY A 1010 11.56 -26.30 14.12
N GLY A 1011 12.22 -25.26 13.57
CA GLY A 1011 13.61 -24.93 13.91
C GLY A 1011 14.21 -23.74 13.16
N THR A 1012 15.53 -23.57 13.26
CA THR A 1012 16.32 -22.54 12.55
C THR A 1012 16.92 -23.12 11.27
N ALA A 1013 16.77 -22.44 10.13
CA ALA A 1013 17.41 -22.79 8.87
C ALA A 1013 18.55 -21.80 8.55
N ASP A 1014 19.70 -22.34 8.14
CA ASP A 1014 20.79 -21.57 7.55
C ASP A 1014 20.61 -21.55 6.02
N LEU A 1015 20.17 -20.41 5.49
CA LEU A 1015 20.15 -20.15 4.06
C LEU A 1015 21.47 -19.46 3.68
N SER A 1016 22.57 -20.22 3.78
CA SER A 1016 23.89 -19.65 3.56
C SER A 1016 24.03 -19.13 2.12
N THR A 1017 24.30 -17.84 1.97
CA THR A 1017 24.43 -17.19 0.65
C THR A 1017 25.83 -17.35 0.04
N GLN A 1018 26.68 -18.22 0.60
CA GLN A 1018 28.11 -18.31 0.27
C GLN A 1018 28.39 -18.58 -1.21
N HIS A 1019 27.50 -19.30 -1.90
CA HIS A 1019 27.65 -19.65 -3.31
C HIS A 1019 26.79 -18.83 -4.28
N LEU A 1020 25.97 -17.90 -3.76
CA LEU A 1020 25.10 -17.06 -4.58
C LEU A 1020 25.86 -15.83 -5.11
N PRO A 1021 25.62 -15.41 -6.37
CA PRO A 1021 26.19 -14.17 -6.90
C PRO A 1021 25.69 -12.93 -6.13
N ALA A 1022 26.35 -11.79 -6.27
CA ALA A 1022 25.85 -10.53 -5.70
C ALA A 1022 24.52 -10.18 -6.39
N GLY A 1023 23.50 -9.80 -5.61
CA GLY A 1023 22.17 -9.52 -6.15
C GLY A 1023 21.09 -9.48 -5.07
N THR A 1024 19.88 -9.20 -5.53
CA THR A 1024 18.66 -9.11 -4.74
C THR A 1024 17.90 -10.43 -4.78
N TYR A 1025 17.42 -10.88 -3.63
CA TYR A 1025 16.68 -12.12 -3.49
C TYR A 1025 15.39 -11.91 -2.69
N VAL A 1026 14.34 -12.64 -3.08
CA VAL A 1026 13.04 -12.66 -2.41
C VAL A 1026 12.92 -13.96 -1.64
N LEU A 1027 12.66 -13.88 -0.34
CA LEU A 1027 12.30 -15.06 0.46
C LEU A 1027 10.81 -15.35 0.28
N ARG A 1028 10.46 -16.59 -0.06
CA ARG A 1028 9.09 -17.12 -0.03
C ARG A 1028 8.98 -18.17 1.07
N VAL A 1029 7.84 -18.16 1.75
CA VAL A 1029 7.52 -19.12 2.81
C VAL A 1029 6.23 -19.83 2.41
N ASN A 1030 6.25 -21.16 2.30
CA ASN A 1030 5.08 -21.98 1.96
C ASN A 1030 4.34 -21.57 0.67
N GLY A 1031 5.03 -20.90 -0.27
CA GLY A 1031 4.48 -20.50 -1.56
C GLY A 1031 3.81 -19.12 -1.60
N THR A 1032 3.57 -18.46 -0.45
CA THR A 1032 3.11 -17.07 -0.40
C THR A 1032 4.28 -16.08 -0.55
N ARG A 1033 4.01 -14.93 -1.18
CA ARG A 1033 5.01 -13.90 -1.53
C ARG A 1033 5.24 -12.93 -0.36
N ASP A 1034 5.59 -13.44 0.82
CA ASP A 1034 5.81 -12.59 1.97
C ASP A 1034 7.31 -12.39 2.29
N ALA A 1035 7.75 -11.15 2.08
CA ALA A 1035 8.27 -10.29 3.16
C ALA A 1035 9.75 -9.86 3.19
N LEU A 1036 10.66 -10.24 2.27
CA LEU A 1036 12.04 -9.69 2.38
C LEU A 1036 12.85 -9.60 1.08
N VAL A 1037 13.48 -8.44 0.89
CA VAL A 1037 14.47 -8.14 -0.16
C VAL A 1037 15.86 -8.23 0.46
N VAL A 1038 16.64 -9.27 0.15
CA VAL A 1038 18.00 -9.45 0.69
C VAL A 1038 19.03 -9.09 -0.37
N THR A 1039 19.92 -8.15 -0.07
CA THR A 1039 21.03 -7.75 -0.97
C THR A 1039 22.36 -8.25 -0.40
N LYS A 1040 23.10 -9.07 -1.16
CA LYS A 1040 24.41 -9.57 -0.68
C LYS A 1040 25.44 -8.43 -0.64
N GLY A 1041 25.84 -8.01 0.57
CA GLY A 1041 26.88 -6.99 0.81
C GLY A 1041 26.38 -5.63 1.31
N ARG A 1042 25.07 -5.49 1.55
CA ARG A 1042 24.44 -4.32 2.18
C ARG A 1042 23.33 -4.76 3.12
#